data_AF-A0A1R3IYB7-F1
#
_entry.id   AF-A0A1R3IYB7-F1
#
_cell.length_a   1.000
_cell.length_b   1.000
_cell.length_c   1.000
_cell.angle_alpha   90.00
_cell.angle_beta   90.00
_cell.angle_gamma   90.00
#
_symmetry.space_group_name_H-M   'P 1'
#
loop_
_entity.id
_entity.type
_entity.pdbx_description
1 polymer ?
#
loop_
_entity_poly.entity_id
_entity_poly.type
_entity_poly.pdbx_seq_one_letter_code
_entity_poly.pdbx_strand_id
1 'polypeptide(L)'
;MAAKSKILIIGGTGYIGKFIVQASVKEGHPTFALVRESTVNDPVKGKLIENFQNLGVQLLHGDLYDHESLVKAIKQVDVVISTVGHMQLADQVKIIAAIKEAGNVKRFLPSEFGNDVDRVHAVEPAKTAFAIKASIRRAIEAEGIPYTYVPSNCFAGYFLPSLCQPSATSPPRDKVVIPGDGNPKAVFNNEEDIGTYTIKAVDDPRTLNKVLFIRPPKNTYSFNELVALWEKLIGKTLEKIYVPEDQLLKQIQESPIPINVVLAINHSIFVKGDHTNFEIEPSFGFEASELYPEVELEDFGGDGIDYSPFFETDETFATDFDAIKWCKDIAIINHFEVTISSHKEGGRRKILRCDRGERYRGELRDLDAAVRKNTKTKACKCPFRVAVKASRYSNRWIVVAYPGIKGMHNHALVIYPEGHRQMSGLSTESKKIVQDMALSAPAAVHATLLKKVPYDYVTRKQVYNYRNTIRVEQLEGRDVIEELFKQARASKYVYETVADEETNRLTHLFMSHPASLALLRNFPWFIGMDTTYKTNEYKMPFFEITGMTPTNKNFMIAYVIMKDESQESYRWVMQRLRHLIGPNVHPTVIVTDRELGLIRLIMEFFPQTPHLLCTWHINKDVGDKVYKICGKNKGDRRCIQVRHL
;
A
#
# COMPACT_ATOMS: atom_id res chain seq x y z
N MET A 1 18.73 -42.73 -13.80
CA MET A 1 18.29 -41.44 -14.38
C MET A 1 19.25 -41.10 -15.51
N ALA A 2 18.75 -40.62 -16.65
CA ALA A 2 19.64 -40.10 -17.70
C ALA A 2 20.46 -38.94 -17.14
N ALA A 3 21.72 -38.82 -17.54
CA ALA A 3 22.55 -37.69 -17.15
C ALA A 3 21.95 -36.40 -17.73
N LYS A 4 21.76 -35.38 -16.89
CA LYS A 4 21.29 -34.05 -17.30
C LYS A 4 22.31 -33.38 -18.24
N SER A 5 21.83 -32.63 -19.23
CA SER A 5 22.71 -31.88 -20.13
C SER A 5 23.54 -30.82 -19.40
N LYS A 6 24.79 -30.64 -19.81
CA LYS A 6 25.64 -29.52 -19.36
C LYS A 6 25.20 -28.24 -20.07
N ILE A 7 24.93 -27.18 -19.32
CA ILE A 7 24.35 -25.94 -19.85
C ILE A 7 25.37 -24.80 -19.75
N LEU A 8 25.69 -24.15 -20.87
CA LEU A 8 26.42 -22.89 -20.91
C LEU A 8 25.45 -21.72 -21.03
N ILE A 9 25.55 -20.75 -20.13
CA ILE A 9 24.77 -19.52 -20.14
C ILE A 9 25.66 -18.34 -20.50
N ILE A 10 25.46 -17.78 -21.69
CA ILE A 10 26.15 -16.58 -22.18
C ILE A 10 25.30 -15.37 -21.79
N GLY A 11 25.89 -14.44 -21.03
CA GLY A 11 25.15 -13.30 -20.46
C GLY A 11 24.50 -13.60 -19.10
N GLY A 12 24.95 -14.65 -18.39
CA GLY A 12 24.36 -15.10 -17.12
C GLY A 12 24.33 -14.05 -16.00
N THR A 13 25.13 -12.97 -16.07
CA THR A 13 25.06 -11.85 -15.11
C THR A 13 24.05 -10.77 -15.49
N GLY A 14 23.34 -10.92 -16.61
CA GLY A 14 22.29 -10.01 -17.06
C GLY A 14 21.00 -10.13 -16.26
N TYR A 15 20.02 -9.26 -16.56
CA TYR A 15 18.76 -9.18 -15.80
C TYR A 15 18.03 -10.53 -15.70
N ILE A 16 17.71 -11.15 -16.84
CA ILE A 16 17.05 -12.47 -16.87
C ILE A 16 18.04 -13.63 -16.72
N GLY A 17 19.29 -13.43 -17.17
CA GLY A 17 20.32 -14.47 -17.18
C GLY A 17 20.61 -15.06 -15.80
N LYS A 18 20.59 -14.23 -14.76
CA LYS A 18 20.85 -14.69 -13.38
C LYS A 18 19.80 -15.68 -12.87
N PHE A 19 18.55 -15.49 -13.26
CA PHE A 19 17.44 -16.37 -12.89
C PHE A 19 17.53 -17.70 -13.64
N ILE A 20 17.95 -17.68 -14.92
CA ILE A 20 18.19 -18.90 -15.70
C ILE A 20 19.38 -19.70 -15.13
N VAL A 21 20.45 -19.02 -14.68
CA VAL A 21 21.58 -19.68 -13.98
C VAL A 21 21.10 -20.40 -12.72
N GLN A 22 20.32 -19.71 -11.88
CA GLN A 22 19.78 -20.28 -10.65
C GLN A 22 18.85 -21.47 -10.93
N ALA A 23 17.95 -21.35 -11.91
CA ALA A 23 17.05 -22.42 -12.31
C ALA A 23 17.82 -23.65 -12.84
N SER A 24 18.90 -23.45 -13.61
CA SER A 24 19.75 -24.52 -14.13
C SER A 24 20.35 -25.35 -13.00
N VAL A 25 20.89 -24.67 -11.97
CA VAL A 25 21.43 -25.32 -10.76
C VAL A 25 20.32 -26.04 -9.98
N LYS A 26 19.17 -25.38 -9.78
CA LYS A 26 18.02 -25.93 -9.03
C LYS A 26 17.49 -27.23 -9.65
N GLU A 27 17.46 -27.31 -10.98
CA GLU A 27 17.05 -28.49 -11.75
C GLU A 27 18.16 -29.54 -11.90
N GLY A 28 19.31 -29.32 -11.26
CA GLY A 28 20.41 -30.29 -11.16
C GLY A 28 21.30 -30.40 -12.39
N HIS A 29 21.30 -29.40 -13.28
CA HIS A 29 22.18 -29.39 -14.45
C HIS A 29 23.60 -28.94 -14.08
N PRO A 30 24.65 -29.60 -14.60
CA PRO A 30 25.99 -29.03 -14.58
C PRO A 30 25.98 -27.69 -15.33
N THR A 31 26.14 -26.60 -14.58
CA THR A 31 25.89 -25.24 -15.07
C THR A 31 27.20 -24.49 -15.27
N PHE A 32 27.35 -23.88 -16.43
CA PHE A 32 28.50 -23.09 -16.83
C PHE A 32 28.04 -21.66 -17.16
N ALA A 33 28.79 -20.65 -16.73
CA ALA A 33 28.53 -19.27 -17.07
C ALA A 33 29.73 -18.67 -17.81
N LEU A 34 29.50 -18.09 -18.99
CA LEU A 34 30.54 -17.38 -19.72
C LEU A 34 30.72 -15.98 -19.10
N VAL A 35 31.93 -15.69 -18.62
CA VAL A 35 32.27 -14.42 -17.94
C VAL A 35 33.48 -13.76 -18.58
N ARG A 36 33.45 -12.44 -18.66
CA ARG A 36 34.61 -11.63 -19.04
C ARG A 36 35.45 -11.34 -17.80
N GLU A 37 36.75 -11.20 -17.97
CA GLU A 37 37.67 -10.85 -16.87
C GLU A 37 37.29 -9.52 -16.20
N SER A 38 36.82 -8.54 -16.98
CA SER A 38 36.29 -7.28 -16.45
C SER A 38 35.03 -7.42 -15.60
N THR A 39 34.18 -8.43 -15.86
CA THR A 39 32.96 -8.69 -15.07
C THR A 39 33.30 -9.27 -13.69
N VAL A 40 34.37 -10.06 -13.59
CA VAL A 40 34.82 -10.66 -12.33
C VAL A 40 35.35 -9.58 -11.37
N ASN A 41 36.00 -8.56 -11.93
CA ASN A 41 36.55 -7.44 -11.16
C ASN A 41 35.55 -6.29 -10.90
N ASP A 42 34.29 -6.42 -11.33
CA ASP A 42 33.26 -5.41 -11.12
C ASP A 42 32.70 -5.50 -9.68
N PRO A 43 32.60 -4.39 -8.93
CA PRO A 43 32.20 -4.43 -7.52
C PRO A 43 30.73 -4.83 -7.27
N VAL A 44 29.85 -4.72 -8.27
CA VAL A 44 28.44 -5.10 -8.18
C VAL A 44 28.22 -6.51 -8.74
N LYS A 45 28.80 -6.82 -9.91
CA LYS A 45 28.67 -8.13 -10.54
C LYS A 45 29.57 -9.18 -9.90
N GLY A 46 30.68 -8.80 -9.28
CA GLY A 46 31.59 -9.69 -8.56
C GLY A 46 30.88 -10.49 -7.46
N LYS A 47 30.01 -9.84 -6.67
CA LYS A 47 29.17 -10.53 -5.67
C LYS A 47 28.23 -11.57 -6.27
N LEU A 48 27.68 -11.29 -7.45
CA LEU A 48 26.84 -12.25 -8.18
C LEU A 48 27.67 -13.44 -8.69
N ILE A 49 28.90 -13.19 -9.13
CA ILE A 49 29.85 -14.23 -9.53
C ILE A 49 30.26 -15.11 -8.35
N GLU A 50 30.56 -14.53 -7.18
CA GLU A 50 30.81 -15.27 -5.94
C GLU A 50 29.61 -16.16 -5.60
N ASN A 51 28.39 -15.63 -5.70
CA ASN A 51 27.18 -16.41 -5.48
C ASN A 51 27.05 -17.58 -6.47
N PHE A 52 27.36 -17.37 -7.76
CA PHE A 52 27.37 -18.45 -8.75
C PHE A 52 28.38 -19.55 -8.38
N GLN A 53 29.59 -19.19 -7.96
CA GLN A 53 30.59 -20.16 -7.51
C GLN A 53 30.11 -20.95 -6.28
N ASN A 54 29.48 -20.27 -5.30
CA ASN A 54 28.90 -20.91 -4.12
C ASN A 54 27.78 -21.91 -4.46
N LEU A 55 27.04 -21.64 -5.55
CA LEU A 55 26.01 -22.53 -6.09
C LEU A 55 26.60 -23.67 -6.96
N GLY A 56 27.92 -23.75 -7.11
CA GLY A 56 28.59 -24.77 -7.90
C GLY A 56 28.60 -24.51 -9.42
N VAL A 57 28.33 -23.28 -9.85
CA VAL A 57 28.42 -22.88 -11.25
C VAL A 57 29.89 -22.79 -11.68
N GLN A 58 30.23 -23.41 -12.80
CA GLN A 58 31.57 -23.35 -13.37
C GLN A 58 31.72 -22.10 -14.25
N LEU A 59 32.67 -21.23 -13.91
CA LEU A 59 32.93 -20.03 -14.69
C LEU A 59 33.88 -20.36 -15.85
N LEU A 60 33.45 -20.02 -17.06
CA LEU A 60 34.30 -20.09 -18.24
C LEU A 60 34.67 -18.67 -18.65
N HIS A 61 35.97 -18.38 -18.66
CA HIS A 61 36.47 -17.10 -19.12
C HIS A 61 36.46 -17.04 -20.64
N GLY A 62 35.75 -16.05 -21.18
CA GLY A 62 35.67 -15.82 -22.62
C GLY A 62 34.84 -14.59 -22.95
N ASP A 63 34.90 -14.18 -24.21
CA ASP A 63 34.23 -12.98 -24.70
C ASP A 63 33.49 -13.28 -26.01
N LEU A 64 32.35 -12.62 -26.23
CA LEU A 64 31.51 -12.80 -27.42
C LEU A 64 32.25 -12.43 -28.72
N TYR A 65 33.25 -11.55 -28.64
CA TYR A 65 34.08 -11.11 -29.75
C TYR A 65 35.39 -11.89 -29.87
N ASP A 66 35.65 -12.85 -28.97
CA ASP A 66 36.76 -13.79 -29.04
C ASP A 66 36.23 -15.18 -29.43
N HIS A 67 36.30 -15.48 -30.73
CA HIS A 67 35.78 -16.71 -31.33
C HIS A 67 36.41 -17.99 -30.75
N GLU A 68 37.73 -17.99 -30.52
CA GLU A 68 38.41 -19.16 -29.97
C GLU A 68 37.95 -19.47 -28.54
N SER A 69 37.77 -18.42 -27.72
CA SER A 69 37.24 -18.56 -26.36
C SER A 69 35.81 -19.14 -26.36
N LEU A 70 34.97 -18.69 -27.30
CA LEU A 70 33.59 -19.19 -27.44
C LEU A 70 33.58 -20.67 -27.84
N VAL A 71 34.34 -21.05 -28.88
CA VAL A 71 34.43 -22.44 -29.34
C VAL A 71 34.94 -23.34 -28.20
N LYS A 72 35.98 -22.91 -27.47
CA LYS A 72 36.53 -23.64 -26.33
C LYS A 72 35.51 -23.82 -25.20
N ALA A 73 34.69 -22.80 -24.92
CA ALA A 73 33.64 -22.89 -23.92
C ALA A 73 32.50 -23.82 -24.38
N ILE A 74 32.06 -23.68 -25.63
CA ILE A 74 30.94 -24.44 -26.20
C ILE A 74 31.27 -25.94 -26.31
N LYS A 75 32.52 -26.31 -26.63
CA LYS A 75 32.97 -27.72 -26.69
C LYS A 75 32.83 -28.48 -25.37
N GLN A 76 32.66 -27.79 -24.24
CA GLN A 76 32.55 -28.41 -22.92
C GLN A 76 31.12 -28.76 -22.51
N VAL A 77 30.12 -28.26 -23.24
CA VAL A 77 28.70 -28.33 -22.85
C VAL A 77 27.83 -29.03 -23.89
N ASP A 78 26.59 -29.35 -23.53
CA ASP A 78 25.62 -29.95 -24.45
C ASP A 78 24.64 -28.88 -24.98
N VAL A 79 24.39 -27.83 -24.21
CA VAL A 79 23.34 -26.84 -24.46
C VAL A 79 23.91 -25.45 -24.25
N VAL A 80 23.53 -24.52 -25.12
CA VAL A 80 23.89 -23.10 -25.02
C VAL A 80 22.63 -22.26 -24.86
N ILE A 81 22.60 -21.40 -23.86
CA ILE A 81 21.54 -20.41 -23.64
C ILE A 81 22.16 -19.02 -23.69
N SER A 82 21.71 -18.19 -24.63
CA SER A 82 22.11 -16.80 -24.76
C SER A 82 21.08 -15.89 -24.08
N THR A 83 21.55 -15.04 -23.18
CA THR A 83 20.76 -14.02 -22.46
C THR A 83 21.40 -12.64 -22.61
N VAL A 84 22.12 -12.44 -23.73
CA VAL A 84 22.81 -11.18 -24.04
C VAL A 84 21.82 -10.03 -24.17
N GLY A 85 22.23 -8.86 -23.71
CA GLY A 85 21.38 -7.66 -23.70
C GLY A 85 21.15 -7.08 -25.10
N HIS A 86 20.29 -6.07 -25.16
CA HIS A 86 19.85 -5.43 -26.40
C HIS A 86 20.99 -5.02 -27.35
N MET A 87 22.06 -4.42 -26.80
CA MET A 87 23.21 -3.94 -27.58
C MET A 87 23.98 -5.05 -28.29
N GLN A 88 23.79 -6.32 -27.90
CA GLN A 88 24.53 -7.47 -28.41
C GLN A 88 23.62 -8.48 -29.13
N LEU A 89 22.36 -8.12 -29.42
CA LEU A 89 21.42 -9.03 -30.08
C LEU A 89 21.92 -9.47 -31.47
N ALA A 90 22.44 -8.53 -32.26
CA ALA A 90 23.00 -8.81 -33.58
C ALA A 90 24.30 -9.64 -33.51
N ASP A 91 25.03 -9.55 -32.40
CA ASP A 91 26.29 -10.29 -32.21
C ASP A 91 26.10 -11.78 -31.92
N GLN A 92 24.86 -12.24 -31.76
CA GLN A 92 24.57 -13.67 -31.59
C GLN A 92 24.96 -14.52 -32.82
N VAL A 93 25.16 -13.91 -33.99
CA VAL A 93 25.76 -14.60 -35.15
C VAL A 93 27.14 -15.19 -34.84
N LYS A 94 27.88 -14.59 -33.90
CA LYS A 94 29.18 -15.11 -33.44
C LYS A 94 29.01 -16.39 -32.61
N ILE A 95 27.96 -16.45 -31.78
CA ILE A 95 27.60 -17.66 -31.02
C ILE A 95 27.20 -18.77 -32.01
N ILE A 96 26.40 -18.46 -33.03
CA ILE A 96 25.98 -19.40 -34.07
C ILE A 96 27.20 -19.99 -34.79
N ALA A 97 28.15 -19.14 -35.21
CA ALA A 97 29.39 -19.58 -35.85
C ALA A 97 30.21 -20.51 -34.94
N ALA A 98 30.37 -20.16 -33.66
CA ALA A 98 31.09 -20.97 -32.69
C ALA A 98 30.38 -22.30 -32.38
N ILE A 99 29.05 -22.32 -32.30
CA ILE A 99 28.25 -23.54 -32.13
C ILE A 99 28.45 -24.49 -33.32
N LYS A 100 28.39 -23.96 -34.55
CA LYS A 100 28.60 -24.74 -35.77
C LYS A 100 29.98 -25.38 -35.81
N GLU A 101 31.03 -24.62 -35.45
CA GLU A 101 32.40 -25.14 -35.40
C GLU A 101 32.59 -26.18 -34.28
N ALA A 102 31.97 -25.97 -33.12
CA ALA A 102 32.09 -26.88 -32.00
C ALA A 102 31.40 -28.24 -32.27
N GLY A 103 30.25 -28.22 -32.96
CA GLY A 103 29.57 -29.41 -33.49
C GLY A 103 28.94 -30.34 -32.43
N ASN A 104 29.03 -30.02 -31.15
CA ASN A 104 28.57 -30.86 -30.02
C ASN A 104 27.26 -30.38 -29.36
N VAL A 105 26.69 -29.25 -29.80
CA VAL A 105 25.51 -28.64 -29.16
C VAL A 105 24.22 -29.33 -29.58
N LYS A 106 23.46 -29.81 -28.61
CA LYS A 106 22.16 -30.49 -28.74
C LYS A 106 20.96 -29.53 -28.72
N ARG A 107 21.14 -28.33 -28.15
CA ARG A 107 20.11 -27.28 -28.13
C ARG A 107 20.74 -25.90 -27.96
N PHE A 108 20.29 -24.94 -28.76
CA PHE A 108 20.58 -23.52 -28.62
C PHE A 108 19.30 -22.73 -28.32
N LEU A 109 19.33 -21.96 -27.24
CA LEU A 109 18.26 -21.02 -26.88
C LEU A 109 18.81 -19.59 -27.06
N PRO A 110 18.47 -18.87 -28.13
CA PRO A 110 18.93 -17.50 -28.33
C PRO A 110 18.27 -16.51 -27.36
N SER A 111 18.79 -15.28 -27.31
CA SER A 111 18.26 -14.19 -26.47
C SER A 111 16.91 -13.69 -27.00
N GLU A 112 15.85 -14.38 -26.60
CA GLU A 112 14.44 -14.16 -26.97
C GLU A 112 13.70 -13.42 -25.86
N PHE A 113 13.31 -14.11 -24.78
CA PHE A 113 12.80 -13.60 -23.50
C PHE A 113 11.99 -12.29 -23.55
N GLY A 114 10.95 -12.28 -24.38
CA GLY A 114 10.04 -11.14 -24.57
C GLY A 114 8.87 -11.53 -25.47
N ASN A 115 8.46 -10.63 -26.37
CA ASN A 115 7.48 -10.92 -27.42
C ASN A 115 8.00 -11.96 -28.41
N ASP A 116 7.08 -12.69 -29.04
CA ASP A 116 7.42 -13.58 -30.15
C ASP A 116 7.62 -12.79 -31.45
N VAL A 117 8.87 -12.62 -31.85
CA VAL A 117 9.25 -11.70 -32.94
C VAL A 117 8.78 -12.09 -34.34
N ASP A 118 8.31 -13.33 -34.53
CA ASP A 118 7.68 -13.77 -35.79
C ASP A 118 6.17 -13.45 -35.83
N ARG A 119 5.58 -12.96 -34.72
CA ARG A 119 4.13 -12.72 -34.56
C ARG A 119 3.85 -11.37 -33.88
N VAL A 120 4.50 -10.30 -34.35
CA VAL A 120 4.34 -8.93 -33.83
C VAL A 120 3.85 -7.94 -34.89
N HIS A 121 3.12 -6.94 -34.44
CA HIS A 121 2.64 -5.79 -35.24
C HIS A 121 3.29 -4.48 -34.78
N ALA A 122 4.56 -4.55 -34.35
CA ALA A 122 5.28 -3.44 -33.77
C ALA A 122 5.63 -2.33 -34.79
N VAL A 123 5.76 -1.11 -34.28
CA VAL A 123 6.23 0.07 -35.01
C VAL A 123 7.68 0.40 -34.63
N GLU A 124 8.32 1.31 -35.37
CA GLU A 124 9.66 1.78 -35.02
C GLU A 124 9.65 2.53 -33.68
N PRO A 125 10.72 2.42 -32.86
CA PRO A 125 11.96 1.67 -33.11
C PRO A 125 11.92 0.19 -32.67
N ALA A 126 10.81 -0.28 -32.05
CA ALA A 126 10.69 -1.66 -31.58
C ALA A 126 10.73 -2.69 -32.73
N LYS A 127 10.15 -2.33 -33.87
CA LYS A 127 10.17 -3.14 -35.10
C LYS A 127 11.58 -3.54 -35.52
N THR A 128 12.53 -2.60 -35.56
CA THR A 128 13.93 -2.88 -35.89
C THR A 128 14.55 -3.88 -34.90
N ALA A 129 14.29 -3.74 -33.59
CA ALA A 129 14.81 -4.65 -32.58
C ALA A 129 14.26 -6.08 -32.73
N PHE A 130 12.97 -6.22 -33.05
CA PHE A 130 12.35 -7.52 -33.31
C PHE A 130 12.85 -8.14 -34.61
N ALA A 131 13.09 -7.34 -35.65
CA ALA A 131 13.67 -7.81 -36.90
C ALA A 131 15.07 -8.40 -36.73
N ILE A 132 15.90 -7.83 -35.83
CA ILE A 132 17.22 -8.40 -35.50
C ILE A 132 17.06 -9.79 -34.88
N LYS A 133 16.13 -9.99 -33.93
CA LYS A 133 15.91 -11.31 -33.35
C LYS A 133 15.37 -12.31 -34.38
N ALA A 134 14.44 -11.88 -35.22
CA ALA A 134 13.91 -12.72 -36.31
C ALA A 134 15.02 -13.14 -37.28
N SER A 135 15.98 -12.26 -37.62
CA SER A 135 17.12 -12.63 -38.47
C SER A 135 18.07 -13.62 -37.78
N ILE A 136 18.25 -13.52 -36.45
CA ILE A 136 18.97 -14.53 -35.66
C ILE A 136 18.25 -15.88 -35.72
N ARG A 137 16.92 -15.94 -35.60
CA ARG A 137 16.15 -17.19 -35.78
C ARG A 137 16.40 -17.82 -37.15
N ARG A 138 16.31 -17.02 -38.22
CA ARG A 138 16.59 -17.50 -39.59
C ARG A 138 18.03 -18.01 -39.75
N ALA A 139 19.01 -17.37 -39.12
CA ALA A 139 20.40 -17.81 -39.15
C ALA A 139 20.60 -19.16 -38.41
N ILE A 140 19.94 -19.36 -37.27
CA ILE A 140 19.96 -20.63 -36.52
C ILE A 140 19.37 -21.76 -37.37
N GLU A 141 18.20 -21.50 -37.98
CA GLU A 141 17.48 -22.45 -38.83
C GLU A 141 18.29 -22.81 -40.09
N ALA A 142 18.87 -21.82 -40.76
CA ALA A 142 19.69 -22.02 -41.96
C ALA A 142 20.93 -22.88 -41.69
N GLU A 143 21.49 -22.79 -40.48
CA GLU A 143 22.65 -23.58 -40.06
C GLU A 143 22.27 -24.96 -39.49
N GLY A 144 20.97 -25.30 -39.45
CA GLY A 144 20.49 -26.58 -38.94
C GLY A 144 20.77 -26.80 -37.46
N ILE A 145 21.01 -25.73 -36.69
CA ILE A 145 21.31 -25.82 -35.26
C ILE A 145 20.01 -26.17 -34.51
N PRO A 146 20.00 -27.23 -33.67
CA PRO A 146 18.86 -27.55 -32.83
C PRO A 146 18.48 -26.39 -31.90
N TYR A 147 17.22 -25.97 -31.88
CA TYR A 147 16.83 -24.74 -31.16
C TYR A 147 15.57 -24.84 -30.30
N THR A 148 15.41 -23.90 -29.38
CA THR A 148 14.12 -23.55 -28.75
C THR A 148 14.04 -22.04 -28.59
N TYR A 149 12.96 -21.42 -29.06
CA TYR A 149 12.71 -19.99 -28.85
C TYR A 149 11.77 -19.79 -27.67
N VAL A 150 12.11 -18.90 -26.74
CA VAL A 150 11.34 -18.71 -25.49
C VAL A 150 10.79 -17.28 -25.38
N PRO A 151 9.64 -16.97 -26.01
CA PRO A 151 8.92 -15.73 -25.78
C PRO A 151 8.23 -15.77 -24.40
N SER A 152 8.86 -15.12 -23.42
CA SER A 152 8.41 -15.07 -22.03
C SER A 152 7.46 -13.92 -21.72
N ASN A 153 7.14 -13.07 -22.69
CA ASN A 153 6.30 -11.87 -22.55
C ASN A 153 6.88 -10.87 -21.54
N CYS A 154 6.05 -10.20 -20.72
CA CYS A 154 6.51 -9.17 -19.77
C CYS A 154 7.19 -9.79 -18.55
N PHE A 155 8.37 -9.30 -18.19
CA PHE A 155 8.98 -9.56 -16.88
C PHE A 155 8.21 -8.82 -15.78
N ALA A 156 7.66 -9.55 -14.81
CA ALA A 156 6.86 -9.00 -13.74
C ALA A 156 7.64 -7.93 -12.94
N GLY A 157 8.87 -8.23 -12.53
CA GLY A 157 9.75 -7.31 -11.79
C GLY A 157 10.23 -6.09 -12.58
N TYR A 158 10.04 -6.07 -13.90
CA TYR A 158 10.35 -4.91 -14.74
C TYR A 158 9.12 -4.04 -15.03
N PHE A 159 8.00 -4.66 -15.42
CA PHE A 159 6.82 -3.95 -15.90
C PHE A 159 5.82 -3.57 -14.79
N LEU A 160 5.63 -4.43 -13.78
CA LEU A 160 4.61 -4.19 -12.74
C LEU A 160 5.01 -3.11 -11.71
N PRO A 161 6.28 -2.95 -11.30
CA PRO A 161 6.65 -1.91 -10.34
C PRO A 161 6.34 -0.48 -10.80
N SER A 162 6.24 -0.23 -12.11
CA SER A 162 5.85 1.07 -12.66
C SER A 162 4.39 1.09 -13.15
N LEU A 163 3.66 -0.03 -13.04
CA LEU A 163 2.39 -0.26 -13.73
C LEU A 163 2.48 0.08 -15.23
N CYS A 164 3.59 -0.31 -15.85
CA CYS A 164 3.94 -0.03 -17.25
C CYS A 164 3.96 1.46 -17.63
N GLN A 165 4.04 2.38 -16.65
CA GLN A 165 4.10 3.82 -16.90
C GLN A 165 5.55 4.24 -17.22
N PRO A 166 5.81 4.85 -18.40
CA PRO A 166 7.13 5.36 -18.72
C PRO A 166 7.63 6.35 -17.67
N SER A 167 8.90 6.23 -17.27
CA SER A 167 9.58 7.09 -16.27
C SER A 167 9.08 6.98 -14.83
N ALA A 168 8.13 6.09 -14.51
CA ALA A 168 7.73 5.82 -13.14
C ALA A 168 8.60 4.73 -12.52
N THR A 169 8.98 4.91 -11.25
CA THR A 169 9.73 3.93 -10.45
C THR A 169 8.87 3.18 -9.43
N SER A 170 7.60 3.56 -9.32
CA SER A 170 6.61 2.96 -8.42
C SER A 170 5.21 3.06 -9.05
N PRO A 171 4.25 2.19 -8.70
CA PRO A 171 2.94 2.23 -9.35
C PRO A 171 2.20 3.53 -8.97
N PRO A 172 1.53 4.19 -9.92
CA PRO A 172 0.92 5.50 -9.70
C PRO A 172 -0.23 5.45 -8.68
N ARG A 173 -0.41 6.52 -7.90
CA ARG A 173 -1.47 6.60 -6.85
C ARG A 173 -2.54 7.66 -7.11
N ASP A 174 -2.38 8.47 -8.14
CA ASP A 174 -3.29 9.56 -8.50
C ASP A 174 -3.88 9.40 -9.89
N LYS A 175 -3.02 9.28 -10.91
CA LYS A 175 -3.40 9.16 -12.32
C LYS A 175 -2.64 8.06 -13.03
N VAL A 176 -3.26 7.42 -14.01
CA VAL A 176 -2.65 6.37 -14.84
C VAL A 176 -2.96 6.61 -16.32
N VAL A 177 -1.96 6.45 -17.17
CA VAL A 177 -2.09 6.53 -18.62
C VAL A 177 -2.29 5.11 -19.16
N ILE A 178 -3.34 4.92 -19.95
CA ILE A 178 -3.74 3.63 -20.51
C ILE A 178 -3.60 3.70 -22.05
N PRO A 179 -2.69 2.92 -22.65
CA PRO A 179 -2.58 2.82 -24.11
C PRO A 179 -3.84 2.24 -24.73
N GLY A 180 -4.35 2.86 -25.80
CA GLY A 180 -5.55 2.42 -26.49
C GLY A 180 -6.79 2.44 -25.60
N ASP A 181 -7.60 1.38 -25.68
CA ASP A 181 -8.78 1.16 -24.83
C ASP A 181 -8.47 0.37 -23.55
N GLY A 182 -7.23 -0.12 -23.40
CA GLY A 182 -6.76 -0.90 -22.25
C GLY A 182 -7.32 -2.33 -22.15
N ASN A 183 -7.98 -2.85 -23.18
CA ASN A 183 -8.60 -4.18 -23.17
C ASN A 183 -7.74 -5.33 -23.70
N PRO A 184 -6.80 -5.13 -24.65
CA PRO A 184 -5.86 -6.18 -25.04
C PRO A 184 -5.12 -6.76 -23.84
N LYS A 185 -4.96 -8.09 -23.86
CA LYS A 185 -4.35 -8.84 -22.78
C LYS A 185 -2.84 -8.90 -22.95
N ALA A 186 -2.14 -8.76 -21.84
CA ALA A 186 -0.70 -8.94 -21.72
C ALA A 186 -0.40 -9.97 -20.64
N VAL A 187 0.69 -10.72 -20.81
CA VAL A 187 1.12 -11.73 -19.85
C VAL A 187 2.33 -11.23 -19.06
N PHE A 188 2.27 -11.34 -17.73
CA PHE A 188 3.30 -10.88 -16.80
C PHE A 188 3.86 -12.04 -15.98
N ASN A 189 5.07 -12.48 -16.28
CA ASN A 189 5.66 -13.66 -15.66
C ASN A 189 6.81 -13.27 -14.73
N ASN A 190 6.88 -13.94 -13.57
CA ASN A 190 8.01 -13.82 -12.66
C ASN A 190 9.27 -14.35 -13.35
N GLU A 191 10.38 -13.64 -13.20
CA GLU A 191 11.66 -13.99 -13.76
C GLU A 191 12.19 -15.37 -13.30
N GLU A 192 11.87 -15.81 -12.08
CA GLU A 192 12.19 -17.16 -11.59
C GLU A 192 11.41 -18.26 -12.32
N ASP A 193 10.12 -18.02 -12.61
CA ASP A 193 9.29 -18.95 -13.39
C ASP A 193 9.79 -19.03 -14.83
N ILE A 194 10.17 -17.89 -15.41
CA ILE A 194 10.78 -17.84 -16.75
C ILE A 194 12.05 -18.68 -16.78
N GLY A 195 12.91 -18.54 -15.77
CA GLY A 195 14.10 -19.38 -15.60
C GLY A 195 13.74 -20.87 -15.55
N THR A 196 12.76 -21.23 -14.72
CA THR A 196 12.33 -22.62 -14.51
C THR A 196 11.78 -23.25 -15.80
N TYR A 197 10.85 -22.59 -16.49
CA TYR A 197 10.30 -23.10 -17.74
C TYR A 197 11.35 -23.19 -18.85
N THR A 198 12.26 -22.22 -18.92
CA THR A 198 13.38 -22.24 -19.88
C THR A 198 14.23 -23.49 -19.68
N ILE A 199 14.58 -23.83 -18.43
CA ILE A 199 15.43 -24.99 -18.12
C ILE A 199 14.67 -26.31 -18.32
N LYS A 200 13.39 -26.38 -17.98
CA LYS A 200 12.57 -27.58 -18.25
C LYS A 200 12.50 -27.92 -19.74
N ALA A 201 12.54 -26.91 -20.60
CA ALA A 201 12.52 -27.10 -22.05
C ALA A 201 13.86 -27.56 -22.65
N VAL A 202 14.97 -27.50 -21.91
CA VAL A 202 16.31 -27.78 -22.44
C VAL A 202 16.43 -29.21 -22.97
N ASP A 203 16.06 -30.19 -22.14
CA ASP A 203 16.17 -31.62 -22.46
C ASP A 203 14.85 -32.23 -22.97
N ASP A 204 13.78 -31.42 -23.06
CA ASP A 204 12.49 -31.89 -23.53
C ASP A 204 12.52 -32.07 -25.06
N PRO A 205 12.24 -33.28 -25.58
CA PRO A 205 12.19 -33.51 -27.02
C PRO A 205 11.01 -32.78 -27.69
N ARG A 206 9.94 -32.46 -26.94
CA ARG A 206 8.75 -31.76 -27.48
C ARG A 206 9.07 -30.32 -27.89
N THR A 207 10.07 -29.70 -27.27
CA THR A 207 10.47 -28.30 -27.53
C THR A 207 11.59 -28.19 -28.56
N LEU A 208 12.08 -29.30 -29.11
CA LEU A 208 13.12 -29.32 -30.14
C LEU A 208 12.61 -28.68 -31.43
N ASN A 209 13.30 -27.63 -31.88
CA ASN A 209 12.97 -26.82 -33.05
C ASN A 209 11.55 -26.23 -32.97
N LYS A 210 11.17 -25.76 -31.77
CA LYS A 210 9.86 -25.18 -31.46
C LYS A 210 9.97 -23.90 -30.66
N VAL A 211 8.86 -23.17 -30.61
CA VAL A 211 8.66 -22.03 -29.73
C VAL A 211 7.99 -22.50 -28.43
N LEU A 212 8.54 -22.13 -27.27
CA LEU A 212 7.93 -22.34 -25.96
C LEU A 212 7.38 -21.02 -25.44
N PHE A 213 6.06 -20.84 -25.55
CA PHE A 213 5.39 -19.65 -25.04
C PHE A 213 5.14 -19.78 -23.55
N ILE A 214 5.37 -18.72 -22.79
CA ILE A 214 5.01 -18.67 -21.36
C ILE A 214 3.80 -17.75 -21.21
N ARG A 215 2.59 -18.32 -21.35
CA ARG A 215 1.29 -17.64 -21.33
C ARG A 215 0.33 -18.24 -20.30
N PRO A 216 0.71 -18.36 -19.02
CA PRO A 216 -0.18 -18.94 -18.03
C PRO A 216 -1.44 -18.08 -17.85
N PRO A 217 -2.66 -18.69 -17.83
CA PRO A 217 -3.91 -17.94 -17.73
C PRO A 217 -3.99 -17.04 -16.49
N LYS A 218 -3.38 -17.45 -15.37
CA LYS A 218 -3.37 -16.70 -14.11
C LYS A 218 -2.61 -15.36 -14.20
N ASN A 219 -1.70 -15.22 -15.16
CA ASN A 219 -0.85 -14.04 -15.31
C ASN A 219 -1.26 -13.16 -16.50
N THR A 220 -2.41 -13.45 -17.11
CA THR A 220 -2.87 -12.82 -18.34
C THR A 220 -3.93 -11.76 -18.02
N TYR A 221 -3.53 -10.48 -18.10
CA TYR A 221 -4.36 -9.35 -17.69
C TYR A 221 -4.43 -8.27 -18.77
N SER A 222 -5.57 -7.59 -18.87
CA SER A 222 -5.65 -6.34 -19.62
C SER A 222 -5.10 -5.19 -18.77
N PHE A 223 -4.77 -4.07 -19.41
CA PHE A 223 -4.33 -2.88 -18.67
C PHE A 223 -5.43 -2.40 -17.70
N ASN A 224 -6.70 -2.44 -18.13
CA ASN A 224 -7.85 -2.10 -17.29
C ASN A 224 -7.96 -3.01 -16.05
N GLU A 225 -7.74 -4.32 -16.21
CA GLU A 225 -7.76 -5.27 -15.09
C GLU A 225 -6.60 -5.05 -14.12
N LEU A 226 -5.39 -4.77 -14.63
CA LEU A 226 -4.25 -4.41 -13.79
C LEU A 226 -4.51 -3.15 -12.97
N VAL A 227 -5.07 -2.12 -13.60
CA VAL A 227 -5.46 -0.88 -12.90
C VAL A 227 -6.51 -1.18 -11.84
N ALA A 228 -7.53 -1.99 -12.14
CA ALA A 228 -8.56 -2.36 -11.17
C ALA A 228 -8.01 -3.15 -9.98
N LEU A 229 -7.07 -4.09 -10.23
CA LEU A 229 -6.35 -4.80 -9.19
C LEU A 229 -5.55 -3.84 -8.31
N TRP A 230 -4.86 -2.88 -8.92
CA TRP A 230 -4.09 -1.90 -8.19
C TRP A 230 -4.97 -0.95 -7.35
N GLU A 231 -6.06 -0.43 -7.92
CA GLU A 231 -7.06 0.39 -7.22
C GLU A 231 -7.63 -0.31 -5.98
N LYS A 232 -7.91 -1.62 -6.10
CA LYS A 232 -8.34 -2.47 -4.99
C LYS A 232 -7.28 -2.58 -3.90
N LEU A 233 -6.01 -2.70 -4.26
CA LEU A 233 -4.90 -2.77 -3.30
C LEU A 233 -4.66 -1.46 -2.56
N ILE A 234 -4.78 -0.31 -3.25
CA ILE A 234 -4.57 1.01 -2.63
C ILE A 234 -5.83 1.59 -1.99
N GLY A 235 -7.00 0.99 -2.21
CA GLY A 235 -8.28 1.46 -1.69
C GLY A 235 -8.71 2.82 -2.25
N LYS A 236 -8.27 3.16 -3.46
CA LYS A 236 -8.49 4.46 -4.11
C LYS A 236 -8.64 4.25 -5.62
N THR A 237 -9.58 4.97 -6.23
CA THR A 237 -9.75 5.05 -7.68
C THR A 237 -8.76 6.07 -8.27
N LEU A 238 -8.04 5.66 -9.31
CA LEU A 238 -7.13 6.49 -10.09
C LEU A 238 -7.90 7.25 -11.18
N GLU A 239 -7.42 8.45 -11.50
CA GLU A 239 -7.79 9.14 -12.73
C GLU A 239 -7.20 8.37 -13.92
N LYS A 240 -8.06 7.89 -14.82
CA LYS A 240 -7.67 7.09 -15.98
C LYS A 240 -7.62 7.96 -17.22
N ILE A 241 -6.47 8.01 -17.88
CA ILE A 241 -6.25 8.77 -19.11
C ILE A 241 -6.00 7.78 -20.25
N TYR A 242 -7.00 7.59 -21.11
CA TYR A 242 -6.86 6.74 -22.29
C TYR A 242 -6.18 7.52 -23.42
N VAL A 243 -5.16 6.91 -24.02
CA VAL A 243 -4.41 7.50 -25.14
C VAL A 243 -4.71 6.69 -26.40
N PRO A 244 -5.49 7.24 -27.34
CA PRO A 244 -5.78 6.61 -28.63
C PRO A 244 -4.52 6.22 -29.39
N GLU A 245 -4.62 5.20 -30.25
CA GLU A 245 -3.48 4.65 -30.98
C GLU A 245 -2.74 5.72 -31.80
N ASP A 246 -3.46 6.57 -32.53
CA ASP A 246 -2.89 7.65 -33.35
C ASP A 246 -2.09 8.65 -32.50
N GLN A 247 -2.59 9.00 -31.31
CA GLN A 247 -1.89 9.86 -30.38
C GLN A 247 -0.64 9.18 -29.79
N LEU A 248 -0.73 7.88 -29.46
CA LEU A 248 0.42 7.11 -28.98
C LEU A 248 1.51 6.99 -30.04
N LEU A 249 1.14 6.75 -31.31
CA LEU A 249 2.08 6.71 -32.44
C LEU A 249 2.80 8.04 -32.62
N LYS A 250 2.09 9.16 -32.46
CA LYS A 250 2.71 10.49 -32.47
C LYS A 250 3.68 10.68 -31.29
N GLN A 251 3.30 10.27 -30.08
CA GLN A 251 4.18 10.31 -28.91
C GLN A 251 5.46 9.49 -29.10
N ILE A 252 5.37 8.32 -29.77
CA ILE A 252 6.56 7.50 -30.11
C ILE A 252 7.52 8.28 -31.00
N GLN A 253 7.02 8.96 -32.03
CA GLN A 253 7.84 9.74 -32.96
C GLN A 253 8.50 10.96 -32.29
N GLU A 254 7.80 11.61 -31.37
CA GLU A 254 8.26 12.84 -30.71
C GLU A 254 9.13 12.58 -29.47
N SER A 255 9.11 11.37 -28.90
CA SER A 255 9.84 11.03 -27.68
C SER A 255 11.32 10.70 -27.93
N PRO A 256 12.23 11.06 -27.01
CA PRO A 256 13.63 10.68 -27.12
C PRO A 256 13.86 9.19 -26.78
N ILE A 257 14.99 8.64 -27.22
CA ILE A 257 15.49 7.35 -26.75
C ILE A 257 15.88 7.49 -25.26
N PRO A 258 15.53 6.53 -24.38
CA PRO A 258 14.89 5.25 -24.65
C PRO A 258 13.35 5.24 -24.52
N ILE A 259 12.71 6.37 -24.27
CA ILE A 259 11.26 6.47 -24.01
C ILE A 259 10.45 6.01 -25.22
N ASN A 260 10.83 6.42 -26.43
CA ASN A 260 10.16 5.99 -27.66
C ASN A 260 10.20 4.46 -27.88
N VAL A 261 11.29 3.78 -27.48
CA VAL A 261 11.41 2.32 -27.53
C VAL A 261 10.39 1.67 -26.60
N VAL A 262 10.31 2.15 -25.35
CA VAL A 262 9.34 1.65 -24.36
C VAL A 262 7.91 1.85 -24.85
N LEU A 263 7.59 3.03 -25.39
CA LEU A 263 6.26 3.33 -25.94
C LEU A 263 5.93 2.45 -27.15
N ALA A 264 6.87 2.19 -28.05
CA ALA A 264 6.67 1.31 -29.20
C ALA A 264 6.45 -0.16 -28.80
N ILE A 265 7.16 -0.64 -27.76
CA ILE A 265 6.91 -1.97 -27.18
C ILE A 265 5.53 -2.01 -26.52
N ASN A 266 5.19 -1.00 -25.71
CA ASN A 266 3.87 -0.91 -25.08
C ASN A 266 2.74 -0.83 -26.11
N HIS A 267 2.94 -0.20 -27.26
CA HIS A 267 1.99 -0.21 -28.37
C HIS A 267 1.75 -1.63 -28.92
N SER A 268 2.82 -2.38 -29.21
CA SER A 268 2.73 -3.78 -29.63
C SER A 268 1.99 -4.66 -28.60
N ILE A 269 2.27 -4.46 -27.31
CA ILE A 269 1.68 -5.27 -26.23
C ILE A 269 0.23 -4.87 -25.95
N PHE A 270 -0.03 -3.60 -25.67
CA PHE A 270 -1.30 -3.13 -25.08
C PHE A 270 -2.30 -2.57 -26.10
N VAL A 271 -1.85 -2.27 -27.32
CA VAL A 271 -2.75 -1.81 -28.40
C VAL A 271 -2.94 -2.93 -29.44
N LYS A 272 -1.86 -3.56 -29.91
CA LYS A 272 -1.96 -4.67 -30.87
C LYS A 272 -2.25 -6.01 -30.22
N GLY A 273 -1.98 -6.16 -28.92
CA GLY A 273 -2.29 -7.40 -28.20
C GLY A 273 -1.37 -8.55 -28.59
N ASP A 274 -0.13 -8.29 -29.02
CA ASP A 274 0.78 -9.30 -29.60
C ASP A 274 1.15 -10.45 -28.63
N HIS A 275 0.81 -10.32 -27.35
CA HIS A 275 0.91 -11.40 -26.38
C HIS A 275 -0.22 -12.44 -26.47
N THR A 276 -1.38 -12.12 -27.05
CA THR A 276 -2.56 -13.00 -27.01
C THR A 276 -3.43 -12.93 -28.26
N ASN A 277 -3.07 -12.15 -29.29
CA ASN A 277 -3.86 -11.98 -30.51
C ASN A 277 -3.72 -13.12 -31.53
N PHE A 278 -3.10 -14.24 -31.13
CA PHE A 278 -2.98 -15.45 -31.94
C PHE A 278 -3.08 -16.70 -31.05
N GLU A 279 -3.57 -17.78 -31.64
CA GLU A 279 -3.63 -19.10 -31.01
C GLU A 279 -2.30 -19.84 -31.19
N ILE A 280 -1.87 -20.57 -30.16
CA ILE A 280 -0.66 -21.39 -30.22
C ILE A 280 -1.02 -22.72 -30.88
N GLU A 281 -0.37 -23.04 -31.99
CA GLU A 281 -0.54 -24.33 -32.66
C GLU A 281 0.68 -25.24 -32.43
N PRO A 282 0.47 -26.56 -32.27
CA PRO A 282 1.56 -27.54 -32.16
C PRO A 282 2.54 -27.55 -33.35
N SER A 283 2.11 -27.01 -34.50
CA SER A 283 2.91 -26.85 -35.71
C SER A 283 4.16 -26.01 -35.45
N PHE A 284 4.09 -25.00 -34.58
CA PHE A 284 5.19 -24.11 -34.29
C PHE A 284 5.59 -24.03 -32.82
N GLY A 285 4.72 -24.38 -31.87
CA GLY A 285 5.08 -24.25 -30.46
C GLY A 285 4.08 -24.82 -29.46
N PHE A 286 4.43 -24.65 -28.19
CA PHE A 286 3.66 -25.12 -27.05
C PHE A 286 3.60 -24.05 -25.96
N GLU A 287 2.55 -24.08 -25.16
CA GLU A 287 2.42 -23.26 -23.95
C GLU A 287 3.07 -23.99 -22.77
N ALA A 288 3.93 -23.29 -22.03
CA ALA A 288 4.79 -23.88 -21.02
C ALA A 288 4.03 -24.38 -19.78
N SER A 289 2.99 -23.67 -19.34
CA SER A 289 2.18 -24.09 -18.19
C SER A 289 1.30 -25.31 -18.49
N GLU A 290 0.93 -25.52 -19.76
CA GLU A 290 0.30 -26.77 -20.21
C GLU A 290 1.31 -27.91 -20.33
N LEU A 291 2.52 -27.62 -20.80
CA LEU A 291 3.57 -28.62 -21.02
C LEU A 291 4.22 -29.12 -19.72
N TYR A 292 4.26 -28.25 -18.71
CA TYR A 292 4.84 -28.48 -17.38
C TYR A 292 3.88 -28.02 -16.26
N PRO A 293 2.74 -28.71 -16.08
CA PRO A 293 1.72 -28.34 -15.09
C PRO A 293 2.20 -28.52 -13.64
N GLU A 294 3.31 -29.23 -13.41
CA GLU A 294 3.94 -29.39 -12.11
C GLU A 294 4.72 -28.15 -11.65
N VAL A 295 4.99 -27.19 -12.54
CA VAL A 295 5.53 -25.89 -12.14
C VAL A 295 4.42 -25.11 -11.48
N GLU A 296 4.43 -25.10 -10.15
CA GLU A 296 3.60 -24.18 -9.38
C GLU A 296 4.09 -22.77 -9.63
N LEU A 297 3.34 -22.00 -10.41
CA LEU A 297 3.54 -20.56 -10.52
C LEU A 297 3.39 -19.98 -9.11
N GLU A 298 4.49 -19.49 -8.57
CA GLU A 298 4.50 -18.99 -7.22
C GLU A 298 3.77 -17.64 -7.18
N ASP A 299 2.59 -17.62 -6.53
CA ASP A 299 1.85 -16.39 -6.22
C ASP A 299 2.62 -15.63 -5.15
N PHE A 300 3.58 -14.82 -5.61
CA PHE A 300 4.49 -14.13 -4.72
C PHE A 300 4.10 -12.67 -4.51
N GLY A 301 3.50 -12.43 -3.35
CA GLY A 301 3.65 -11.13 -2.73
C GLY A 301 5.06 -10.88 -2.18
N GLY A 302 5.95 -11.89 -2.11
CA GLY A 302 7.31 -11.80 -1.54
C GLY A 302 8.34 -11.11 -2.45
N ASP A 303 9.49 -10.73 -1.91
CA ASP A 303 10.58 -10.04 -2.63
C ASP A 303 11.75 -10.94 -3.04
N GLY A 304 11.65 -12.26 -2.78
CA GLY A 304 12.68 -13.25 -3.13
C GLY A 304 13.97 -13.17 -2.31
N ILE A 305 14.03 -12.31 -1.29
CA ILE A 305 15.22 -12.10 -0.47
C ILE A 305 15.24 -13.09 0.70
N ASP A 306 16.40 -13.73 0.91
CA ASP A 306 16.68 -14.48 2.14
C ASP A 306 17.15 -13.50 3.24
N TYR A 307 16.31 -13.33 4.25
CA TYR A 307 16.55 -12.44 5.39
C TYR A 307 17.32 -13.12 6.53
N SER A 308 17.59 -14.42 6.45
CA SER A 308 18.34 -15.14 7.48
C SER A 308 19.73 -14.54 7.81
N PRO A 309 20.50 -13.95 6.85
CA PRO A 309 21.80 -13.35 7.17
C PRO A 309 21.71 -12.17 8.14
N PHE A 310 20.58 -11.45 8.19
CA PHE A 310 20.39 -10.35 9.15
C PHE A 310 20.26 -10.83 10.60
N PHE A 311 20.01 -12.13 10.81
CA PHE A 311 19.87 -12.75 12.12
C PHE A 311 21.12 -13.55 12.53
N GLU A 312 22.19 -13.53 11.72
CA GLU A 312 23.48 -14.12 12.07
C GLU A 312 24.25 -13.15 12.98
N THR A 313 24.60 -13.61 14.17
CA THR A 313 25.34 -12.81 15.16
C THR A 313 26.15 -13.71 16.08
N ASP A 314 27.36 -13.26 16.43
CA ASP A 314 28.20 -13.86 17.46
C ASP A 314 27.80 -13.39 18.88
N GLU A 315 26.86 -12.43 18.97
CA GLU A 315 26.38 -11.91 20.24
C GLU A 315 25.58 -12.98 21.01
N THR A 316 25.81 -13.04 22.32
CA THR A 316 25.10 -13.94 23.22
C THR A 316 24.36 -13.15 24.28
N PHE A 317 23.13 -13.55 24.61
CA PHE A 317 22.23 -12.78 25.46
C PHE A 317 22.11 -13.40 26.86
N ALA A 318 21.93 -12.56 27.88
CA ALA A 318 21.76 -13.04 29.25
C ALA A 318 20.44 -13.79 29.44
N THR A 319 19.36 -13.30 28.80
CA THR A 319 18.02 -13.89 28.88
C THR A 319 17.46 -14.21 27.50
N ASP A 320 16.46 -15.09 27.46
CA ASP A 320 15.66 -15.34 26.26
C ASP A 320 14.86 -14.11 25.84
N PHE A 321 14.44 -13.28 26.79
CA PHE A 321 13.73 -12.04 26.54
C PHE A 321 14.59 -11.07 25.72
N ASP A 322 15.84 -10.87 26.11
CA ASP A 322 16.76 -9.96 25.42
C ASP A 322 17.03 -10.43 23.98
N ALA A 323 17.25 -11.73 23.80
CA ALA A 323 17.48 -12.31 22.48
C ALA A 323 16.23 -12.27 21.57
N ILE A 324 15.03 -12.45 22.15
CA ILE A 324 13.75 -12.28 21.42
C ILE A 324 13.56 -10.82 21.02
N LYS A 325 13.86 -9.89 21.92
CA LYS A 325 13.75 -8.46 21.66
C LYS A 325 14.67 -8.07 20.51
N TRP A 326 15.93 -8.49 20.55
CA TRP A 326 16.88 -8.30 19.46
C TRP A 326 16.36 -8.85 18.12
N CYS A 327 15.85 -10.09 18.09
CA CYS A 327 15.25 -10.65 16.87
C CYS A 327 14.08 -9.80 16.34
N LYS A 328 13.25 -9.24 17.23
CA LYS A 328 12.13 -8.38 16.82
C LYS A 328 12.63 -7.06 16.25
N ASP A 329 13.65 -6.46 16.87
CA ASP A 329 14.23 -5.21 16.41
C ASP A 329 14.85 -5.38 15.01
N ILE A 330 15.57 -6.49 14.78
CA ILE A 330 16.12 -6.84 13.45
C ILE A 330 15.02 -7.08 12.42
N ALA A 331 13.95 -7.80 12.77
CA ALA A 331 12.82 -8.01 11.88
C ALA A 331 12.15 -6.67 11.47
N ILE A 332 11.97 -5.76 12.44
CA ILE A 332 11.39 -4.43 12.22
C ILE A 332 12.28 -3.59 11.29
N ILE A 333 13.60 -3.61 11.48
CA ILE A 333 14.56 -2.95 10.59
C ILE A 333 14.41 -3.44 9.15
N ASN A 334 14.14 -4.74 8.99
CA ASN A 334 13.93 -5.38 7.69
C ASN A 334 12.45 -5.40 7.26
N HIS A 335 11.61 -4.55 7.86
CA HIS A 335 10.22 -4.32 7.44
C HIS A 335 9.27 -5.52 7.62
N PHE A 336 9.49 -6.41 8.58
CA PHE A 336 8.51 -7.46 8.92
C PHE A 336 8.43 -7.75 10.42
N GLU A 337 7.40 -8.49 10.85
CA GLU A 337 7.20 -8.81 12.25
C GLU A 337 7.44 -10.30 12.52
N VAL A 338 8.12 -10.58 13.64
CA VAL A 338 8.28 -11.94 14.16
C VAL A 338 7.53 -12.16 15.48
N THR A 339 6.83 -13.29 15.56
CA THR A 339 6.07 -13.73 16.73
C THR A 339 6.52 -15.10 17.20
N ILE A 340 6.41 -15.38 18.50
CA ILE A 340 6.76 -16.69 19.05
C ILE A 340 5.75 -17.73 18.53
N SER A 341 6.27 -18.76 17.88
CA SER A 341 5.47 -19.82 17.26
C SER A 341 5.36 -21.07 18.14
N SER A 342 6.44 -21.45 18.82
CA SER A 342 6.50 -22.66 19.63
C SER A 342 7.68 -22.63 20.60
N HIS A 343 7.51 -23.38 21.68
CA HIS A 343 8.54 -23.69 22.67
C HIS A 343 8.95 -25.15 22.48
N LYS A 344 10.25 -25.41 22.42
CA LYS A 344 10.85 -26.74 22.23
C LYS A 344 11.90 -26.95 23.32
N GLU A 345 12.32 -28.20 23.50
CA GLU A 345 13.41 -28.57 24.43
C GLU A 345 13.15 -28.06 25.86
N GLY A 346 11.92 -28.24 26.37
CA GLY A 346 11.54 -27.77 27.71
C GLY A 346 11.57 -26.23 27.88
N GLY A 347 11.45 -25.48 26.78
CA GLY A 347 11.54 -24.02 26.78
C GLY A 347 12.93 -23.47 26.48
N ARG A 348 13.97 -24.33 26.44
CA ARG A 348 15.36 -23.97 26.11
C ARG A 348 15.57 -23.61 24.64
N ARG A 349 14.56 -23.82 23.79
CA ARG A 349 14.55 -23.36 22.40
C ARG A 349 13.19 -22.76 22.07
N LYS A 350 13.20 -21.54 21.53
CA LYS A 350 12.00 -20.80 21.12
C LYS A 350 12.08 -20.49 19.63
N ILE A 351 11.06 -20.85 18.87
CA ILE A 351 11.02 -20.59 17.43
C ILE A 351 10.14 -19.36 17.20
N LEU A 352 10.71 -18.31 16.61
CA LEU A 352 9.99 -17.17 16.10
C LEU A 352 9.68 -17.38 14.62
N ARG A 353 8.58 -16.80 14.16
CA ARG A 353 8.11 -16.86 12.78
C ARG A 353 7.54 -15.52 12.34
N CYS A 354 7.35 -15.32 11.05
CA CYS A 354 6.57 -14.19 10.56
C CYS A 354 5.14 -14.17 11.15
N ASP A 355 4.61 -12.99 11.48
CA ASP A 355 3.23 -12.77 11.94
C ASP A 355 2.16 -13.30 10.97
N ARG A 356 2.47 -13.34 9.66
CA ARG A 356 1.65 -13.97 8.61
C ARG A 356 1.89 -15.48 8.42
N GLY A 357 2.77 -16.08 9.21
CA GLY A 357 2.99 -17.52 9.26
C GLY A 357 1.83 -18.28 9.93
N GLU A 358 1.56 -19.50 9.47
CA GLU A 358 0.43 -20.32 9.96
C GLU A 358 0.63 -20.78 11.42
N ARG A 359 -0.41 -20.66 12.26
CA ARG A 359 -0.43 -21.11 13.67
C ARG A 359 -0.69 -22.62 13.70
N TYR A 360 0.24 -23.41 14.21
CA TYR A 360 -0.07 -24.79 14.61
C TYR A 360 -1.08 -24.68 15.76
N ARG A 361 -2.35 -24.91 15.46
CA ARG A 361 -3.36 -25.09 16.49
C ARG A 361 -3.32 -26.56 16.86
N GLY A 362 -2.77 -26.87 18.03
CA GLY A 362 -3.24 -28.04 18.77
C GLY A 362 -4.73 -27.87 19.09
N GLU A 363 -5.31 -28.85 19.79
CA GLU A 363 -6.74 -28.96 20.12
C GLU A 363 -7.45 -27.61 20.20
N LEU A 364 -8.50 -27.49 19.39
CA LEU A 364 -9.32 -26.29 19.26
C LEU A 364 -9.76 -25.85 20.66
N ARG A 365 -9.40 -24.62 21.05
CA ARG A 365 -9.96 -23.99 22.25
C ARG A 365 -11.48 -24.02 22.13
N ASP A 366 -12.12 -24.41 23.22
CA ASP A 366 -13.57 -24.39 23.40
C ASP A 366 -14.15 -23.08 22.82
N LEU A 367 -14.91 -23.24 21.74
CA LEU A 367 -15.38 -22.15 20.90
C LEU A 367 -16.61 -21.47 21.50
N ASP A 368 -17.25 -22.10 22.49
CA ASP A 368 -18.54 -21.67 23.03
C ASP A 368 -18.40 -20.56 24.09
N ALA A 369 -17.23 -20.40 24.71
CA ALA A 369 -16.99 -19.38 25.74
C ALA A 369 -16.33 -18.07 25.24
N ALA A 370 -15.91 -17.99 23.98
CA ALA A 370 -15.05 -16.90 23.49
C ALA A 370 -15.81 -15.84 22.68
N VAL A 371 -16.16 -14.70 23.29
CA VAL A 371 -16.66 -13.51 22.60
C VAL A 371 -15.60 -12.97 21.63
N ARG A 372 -15.78 -13.14 20.31
CA ARG A 372 -14.85 -12.63 19.30
C ARG A 372 -15.25 -11.23 18.82
N LYS A 373 -14.28 -10.30 18.79
CA LYS A 373 -14.33 -9.18 17.85
C LYS A 373 -14.09 -9.72 16.44
N ASN A 374 -14.84 -9.23 15.45
CA ASN A 374 -14.77 -9.65 14.06
C ASN A 374 -13.41 -9.29 13.43
N THR A 375 -12.39 -10.14 13.61
CA THR A 375 -11.06 -9.95 13.02
C THR A 375 -10.80 -11.00 11.95
N LYS A 376 -10.60 -10.57 10.71
CA LYS A 376 -10.08 -11.39 9.62
C LYS A 376 -8.61 -11.73 9.89
N THR A 377 -8.19 -12.97 9.62
CA THR A 377 -6.78 -13.40 9.73
C THR A 377 -5.96 -12.83 8.57
N LYS A 378 -4.71 -12.43 8.83
CA LYS A 378 -3.72 -12.01 7.82
C LYS A 378 -2.73 -13.12 7.43
N ALA A 379 -2.96 -14.35 7.91
CA ALA A 379 -2.02 -15.45 7.69
C ALA A 379 -2.01 -15.91 6.22
N CYS A 380 -0.82 -16.02 5.63
CA CYS A 380 -0.56 -16.48 4.26
C CYS A 380 0.42 -17.68 4.23
N LYS A 381 0.54 -18.39 5.36
CA LYS A 381 1.46 -19.52 5.54
C LYS A 381 2.93 -19.18 5.29
N CYS A 382 3.35 -17.94 5.59
CA CYS A 382 4.72 -17.48 5.42
C CYS A 382 5.75 -18.44 6.04
N PRO A 383 6.80 -18.85 5.29
CA PRO A 383 7.76 -19.85 5.74
C PRO A 383 8.85 -19.29 6.67
N PHE A 384 9.06 -17.97 6.70
CA PHE A 384 10.07 -17.30 7.52
C PHE A 384 10.11 -17.76 8.98
N ARG A 385 11.30 -18.13 9.47
CA ARG A 385 11.59 -18.52 10.86
C ARG A 385 12.99 -18.12 11.29
N VAL A 386 13.10 -17.83 12.60
CA VAL A 386 14.36 -17.73 13.34
C VAL A 386 14.17 -18.41 14.70
N ALA A 387 15.22 -18.93 15.31
CA ALA A 387 15.13 -19.50 16.65
C ALA A 387 16.07 -18.83 17.63
N VAL A 388 15.68 -18.86 18.90
CA VAL A 388 16.55 -18.53 20.02
C VAL A 388 16.74 -19.79 20.84
N LYS A 389 17.97 -20.09 21.22
CA LYS A 389 18.32 -21.31 21.93
C LYS A 389 19.25 -21.01 23.10
N ALA A 390 19.03 -21.65 24.23
CA ALA A 390 20.00 -21.66 25.31
C ALA A 390 21.26 -22.41 24.85
N SER A 391 22.42 -21.77 25.00
CA SER A 391 23.71 -22.38 24.72
C SER A 391 23.89 -23.65 25.57
N ARG A 392 24.57 -24.64 25.01
CA ARG A 392 24.93 -25.88 25.72
C ARG A 392 26.16 -25.70 26.61
N TYR A 393 26.97 -24.69 26.33
CA TYR A 393 28.27 -24.47 26.97
C TYR A 393 28.30 -23.22 27.86
N SER A 394 27.28 -22.38 27.78
CA SER A 394 27.14 -21.16 28.57
C SER A 394 25.70 -20.97 29.04
N ASN A 395 25.49 -20.30 30.17
CA ASN A 395 24.16 -19.95 30.66
C ASN A 395 23.56 -18.74 29.91
N ARG A 396 23.83 -18.65 28.60
CA ARG A 396 23.45 -17.54 27.72
C ARG A 396 22.61 -18.08 26.55
N TRP A 397 21.91 -17.16 25.88
CA TRP A 397 21.05 -17.45 24.74
C TRP A 397 21.72 -17.02 23.45
N ILE A 398 21.53 -17.79 22.39
CA ILE A 398 22.05 -17.56 21.05
C ILE A 398 20.92 -17.54 20.03
N VAL A 399 21.12 -16.82 18.94
CA VAL A 399 20.19 -16.78 17.81
C VAL A 399 20.63 -17.82 16.77
N VAL A 400 19.66 -18.48 16.16
CA VAL A 400 19.85 -19.48 15.10
C VAL A 400 18.98 -19.09 13.93
N ALA A 401 19.62 -18.60 12.86
CA ALA A 401 18.99 -18.31 11.59
C ALA A 401 18.69 -19.59 10.80
N TYR A 402 17.67 -19.59 9.96
CA TYR A 402 17.35 -20.70 9.07
C TYR A 402 17.39 -20.21 7.61
N PRO A 403 18.46 -20.51 6.86
CA PRO A 403 18.59 -20.05 5.48
C PRO A 403 17.67 -20.78 4.50
N GLY A 404 17.61 -20.25 3.28
CA GLY A 404 16.78 -20.73 2.18
C GLY A 404 15.31 -20.37 2.38
N ILE A 405 14.40 -21.30 2.06
CA ILE A 405 12.94 -21.07 2.12
C ILE A 405 12.47 -20.55 3.49
N LYS A 406 13.17 -20.92 4.58
CA LYS A 406 12.83 -20.48 5.95
C LYS A 406 13.39 -19.10 6.31
N GLY A 407 14.19 -18.48 5.45
CA GLY A 407 14.63 -17.10 5.58
C GLY A 407 13.88 -16.15 4.64
N MET A 408 12.97 -16.66 3.80
CA MET A 408 12.24 -15.89 2.80
C MET A 408 10.78 -15.58 3.23
N HIS A 409 10.20 -14.57 2.60
CA HIS A 409 8.79 -14.20 2.74
C HIS A 409 8.03 -14.47 1.45
N ASN A 410 6.80 -14.98 1.55
CA ASN A 410 5.90 -15.19 0.42
C ASN A 410 4.81 -14.10 0.30
N HIS A 411 5.04 -12.96 0.95
CA HIS A 411 4.12 -11.84 0.99
C HIS A 411 4.89 -10.53 1.08
N ALA A 412 4.23 -9.43 0.72
CA ALA A 412 4.89 -8.14 0.73
C ALA A 412 5.23 -7.79 2.18
N LEU A 413 6.46 -7.31 2.37
CA LEU A 413 6.91 -6.76 3.64
C LEU A 413 6.14 -5.45 3.94
N VAL A 414 6.28 -4.95 5.15
CA VAL A 414 5.58 -3.75 5.61
C VAL A 414 6.22 -2.52 4.98
N ILE A 415 5.68 -2.12 3.83
CA ILE A 415 6.15 -0.96 3.04
C ILE A 415 5.91 0.38 3.78
N TYR A 416 4.85 0.46 4.59
CA TYR A 416 4.47 1.66 5.35
C TYR A 416 4.37 1.32 6.84
N PRO A 417 5.26 1.82 7.71
CA PRO A 417 5.18 1.61 9.14
C PRO A 417 3.92 2.22 9.78
N GLU A 418 3.34 3.27 9.17
CA GLU A 418 2.21 4.03 9.68
C GLU A 418 0.93 3.18 9.81
N GLY A 419 0.37 3.14 11.02
CA GLY A 419 -0.84 2.37 11.31
C GLY A 419 -0.57 0.88 11.59
N HIS A 420 0.67 0.41 11.46
CA HIS A 420 1.07 -0.93 11.86
C HIS A 420 1.18 -1.04 13.39
N ARG A 421 0.46 -1.98 14.02
CA ARG A 421 0.30 -2.05 15.49
C ARG A 421 1.60 -2.20 16.28
N GLN A 422 2.63 -2.82 15.70
CA GLN A 422 3.93 -3.05 16.37
C GLN A 422 5.08 -2.18 15.82
N MET A 423 4.89 -1.49 14.69
CA MET A 423 5.93 -0.57 14.13
C MET A 423 5.57 0.90 14.30
N SER A 424 4.28 1.26 14.23
CA SER A 424 3.79 2.57 14.64
C SER A 424 3.15 2.48 16.02
N GLY A 425 3.60 3.32 16.92
CA GLY A 425 3.08 3.42 18.28
C GLY A 425 3.53 4.73 18.90
N LEU A 426 2.78 5.22 19.88
CA LEU A 426 3.27 6.35 20.67
C LEU A 426 4.38 5.84 21.58
N SER A 427 5.62 6.18 21.28
CA SER A 427 6.74 6.05 22.22
C SER A 427 6.44 6.78 23.54
N THR A 428 7.26 6.55 24.56
CA THR A 428 7.15 7.26 25.83
C THR A 428 7.26 8.78 25.65
N GLU A 429 8.09 9.24 24.71
CA GLU A 429 8.23 10.66 24.38
C GLU A 429 6.99 11.20 23.65
N SER A 430 6.52 10.47 22.63
CA SER A 430 5.26 10.76 21.93
C SER A 430 4.07 10.90 22.89
N LYS A 431 3.97 10.01 23.89
CA LYS A 431 2.89 10.06 24.90
C LYS A 431 2.93 11.34 25.73
N LYS A 432 4.12 11.78 26.16
CA LYS A 432 4.28 13.04 26.90
C LYS A 432 3.83 14.25 26.08
N ILE A 433 4.22 14.31 24.79
CA ILE A 433 3.79 15.40 23.90
C ILE A 433 2.26 15.44 23.76
N VAL A 434 1.60 14.27 23.65
CA VAL A 434 0.13 14.22 23.59
C VAL A 434 -0.51 14.72 24.88
N GLN A 435 0.10 14.44 26.05
CA GLN A 435 -0.37 14.91 27.35
C GLN A 435 -0.19 16.43 27.50
N ASP A 436 0.98 16.96 27.17
CA ASP A 436 1.30 18.39 27.27
C ASP A 436 0.40 19.25 26.36
N MET A 437 -0.03 18.69 25.23
CA MET A 437 -0.89 19.36 24.25
C MET A 437 -2.37 18.96 24.35
N ALA A 438 -2.85 18.50 25.51
CA ALA A 438 -4.21 17.99 25.66
C ALA A 438 -5.32 18.98 25.25
N LEU A 439 -5.11 20.29 25.42
CA LEU A 439 -6.06 21.34 25.04
C LEU A 439 -6.01 21.71 23.55
N SER A 440 -4.99 21.27 22.82
CA SER A 440 -4.85 21.56 21.40
C SER A 440 -5.70 20.63 20.53
N ALA A 441 -6.05 21.10 19.34
CA ALA A 441 -6.74 20.27 18.34
C ALA A 441 -5.88 19.03 18.00
N PRO A 442 -6.48 17.82 17.88
CA PRO A 442 -5.74 16.60 17.55
C PRO A 442 -4.86 16.70 16.29
N ALA A 443 -5.27 17.51 15.31
CA ALA A 443 -4.48 17.78 14.11
C ALA A 443 -3.17 18.54 14.42
N ALA A 444 -3.20 19.51 15.34
CA ALA A 444 -2.02 20.25 15.77
C ALA A 444 -1.06 19.38 16.60
N VAL A 445 -1.61 18.52 17.45
CA VAL A 445 -0.83 17.51 18.21
C VAL A 445 -0.12 16.56 17.26
N HIS A 446 -0.84 16.02 16.28
CA HIS A 446 -0.28 15.13 15.25
C HIS A 446 0.83 15.81 14.43
N ALA A 447 0.62 17.05 14.00
CA ALA A 447 1.64 17.82 13.27
C ALA A 447 2.91 18.05 14.12
N THR A 448 2.76 18.24 15.44
CA THR A 448 3.90 18.41 16.35
C THR A 448 4.67 17.11 16.54
N LEU A 449 3.95 15.98 16.66
CA LEU A 449 4.56 14.65 16.73
C LEU A 449 5.37 14.33 15.48
N LEU A 450 4.83 14.61 14.28
CA LEU A 450 5.58 14.41 13.03
C LEU A 450 6.86 15.24 12.94
N LYS A 451 6.93 16.40 13.61
CA LYS A 451 8.12 17.25 13.64
C LYS A 451 9.15 16.81 14.67
N LYS A 452 8.71 16.47 15.89
CA LYS A 452 9.60 16.16 17.03
C LYS A 452 10.05 14.70 17.06
N VAL A 453 9.19 13.79 16.62
CA VAL A 453 9.41 12.34 16.65
C VAL A 453 9.05 11.71 15.30
N PRO A 454 9.76 12.10 14.21
CA PRO A 454 9.43 11.66 12.86
C PRO A 454 9.52 10.15 12.66
N TYR A 455 10.34 9.45 13.46
CA TYR A 455 10.58 8.02 13.38
C TYR A 455 9.54 7.15 14.11
N ASP A 456 8.59 7.75 14.84
CA ASP A 456 7.51 7.01 15.53
C ASP A 456 6.33 6.66 14.59
N TYR A 457 6.34 7.17 13.36
CA TYR A 457 5.32 6.91 12.33
C TYR A 457 3.88 7.07 12.83
N VAL A 458 3.66 8.09 13.68
CA VAL A 458 2.42 8.29 14.42
C VAL A 458 1.26 8.65 13.49
N THR A 459 0.12 8.01 13.70
CA THR A 459 -1.15 8.32 13.03
C THR A 459 -2.07 9.18 13.89
N ARG A 460 -2.93 10.00 13.26
CA ARG A 460 -3.97 10.77 13.99
C ARG A 460 -4.84 9.86 14.86
N LYS A 461 -5.18 8.66 14.39
CA LYS A 461 -6.00 7.70 15.11
C LYS A 461 -5.36 7.25 16.43
N GLN A 462 -4.04 7.10 16.47
CA GLN A 462 -3.32 6.80 17.71
C GLN A 462 -3.38 7.96 18.71
N VAL A 463 -3.30 9.20 18.24
CA VAL A 463 -3.50 10.39 19.08
C VAL A 463 -4.91 10.40 19.68
N TYR A 464 -5.95 10.16 18.87
CA TYR A 464 -7.33 10.06 19.36
C TYR A 464 -7.51 8.93 20.38
N ASN A 465 -7.00 7.74 20.08
CA ASN A 465 -7.12 6.58 20.98
C ASN A 465 -6.43 6.84 22.33
N TYR A 466 -5.22 7.39 22.32
CA TYR A 466 -4.49 7.66 23.55
C TYR A 466 -5.09 8.80 24.36
N ARG A 467 -5.59 9.86 23.72
CA ARG A 467 -6.39 10.90 24.40
C ARG A 467 -7.64 10.31 25.03
N ASN A 468 -8.29 9.36 24.36
CA ASN A 468 -9.44 8.68 24.92
C ASN A 468 -9.04 7.82 26.13
N THR A 469 -7.89 7.14 26.09
CA THR A 469 -7.34 6.42 27.25
C THR A 469 -7.13 7.38 28.43
N ILE A 470 -6.46 8.52 28.23
CA ILE A 470 -6.27 9.55 29.26
C ILE A 470 -7.62 10.03 29.80
N ARG A 471 -8.57 10.32 28.91
CA ARG A 471 -9.92 10.77 29.31
C ARG A 471 -10.61 9.72 30.17
N VAL A 472 -10.56 8.44 29.79
CA VAL A 472 -11.17 7.34 30.55
C VAL A 472 -10.48 7.15 31.91
N GLU A 473 -9.16 7.27 31.96
CA GLU A 473 -8.39 7.25 33.21
C GLU A 473 -8.79 8.42 34.12
N GLN A 474 -8.94 9.63 33.59
CA GLN A 474 -9.40 10.83 34.33
C GLN A 474 -10.84 10.73 34.80
N LEU A 475 -11.69 10.00 34.07
CA LEU A 475 -13.06 9.73 34.49
C LEU A 475 -13.10 8.81 35.72
N GLU A 476 -12.05 8.03 35.99
CA GLU A 476 -11.96 7.11 37.15
C GLU A 476 -13.20 6.21 37.30
N GLY A 477 -13.75 5.75 36.17
CA GLY A 477 -14.95 4.92 36.13
C GLY A 477 -16.29 5.67 36.18
N ARG A 478 -16.29 7.00 36.33
CA ARG A 478 -17.49 7.85 36.21
C ARG A 478 -17.95 7.97 34.77
N ASP A 479 -19.25 8.17 34.57
CA ASP A 479 -19.76 8.55 33.26
C ASP A 479 -19.47 10.03 32.93
N VAL A 480 -19.62 10.41 31.66
CA VAL A 480 -19.30 11.76 31.17
C VAL A 480 -20.21 12.84 31.79
N ILE A 481 -21.47 12.51 32.05
CA ILE A 481 -22.45 13.42 32.63
C ILE A 481 -22.21 13.59 34.13
N GLU A 482 -21.86 12.51 34.83
CA GLU A 482 -21.41 12.54 36.22
C GLU A 482 -20.20 13.46 36.41
N GLU A 483 -19.18 13.31 35.57
CA GLU A 483 -17.99 14.17 35.62
C GLU A 483 -18.33 15.63 35.27
N LEU A 484 -19.21 15.86 34.28
CA LEU A 484 -19.69 17.21 33.94
C LEU A 484 -20.35 17.87 35.16
N PHE A 485 -21.26 17.18 35.86
CA PHE A 485 -21.92 17.75 37.04
C PHE A 485 -20.98 17.92 38.23
N LYS A 486 -20.01 17.02 38.40
CA LYS A 486 -18.95 17.19 39.40
C LYS A 486 -18.17 18.48 39.16
N GLN A 487 -17.74 18.73 37.93
CA GLN A 487 -17.01 19.95 37.57
C GLN A 487 -17.90 21.21 37.66
N ALA A 488 -19.16 21.11 37.24
CA ALA A 488 -20.14 22.17 37.34
C ALA A 488 -20.34 22.61 38.79
N ARG A 489 -20.50 21.65 39.72
CA ARG A 489 -20.60 21.92 41.16
C ARG A 489 -19.33 22.56 41.72
N ALA A 490 -18.15 22.02 41.37
CA ALA A 490 -16.86 22.56 41.80
C ALA A 490 -16.66 24.01 41.35
N SER A 491 -17.09 24.33 40.12
CA SER A 491 -17.00 25.68 39.53
C SER A 491 -18.24 26.55 39.81
N LYS A 492 -19.16 26.09 40.67
CA LYS A 492 -20.39 26.79 41.08
C LYS A 492 -21.32 27.20 39.94
N TYR A 493 -21.37 26.44 38.85
CA TYR A 493 -22.33 26.67 37.78
C TYR A 493 -23.76 26.62 38.31
N VAL A 494 -24.60 27.50 37.79
CA VAL A 494 -26.04 27.41 37.97
C VAL A 494 -26.56 26.51 36.86
N TYR A 495 -27.15 25.39 37.22
CA TYR A 495 -27.69 24.46 36.24
C TYR A 495 -28.99 23.82 36.70
N GLU A 496 -29.83 23.47 35.74
CA GLU A 496 -31.07 22.74 35.93
C GLU A 496 -31.20 21.63 34.89
N THR A 497 -31.82 20.52 35.30
CA THR A 497 -31.96 19.32 34.47
C THR A 497 -33.39 18.80 34.50
N VAL A 498 -33.83 18.24 33.38
CA VAL A 498 -35.06 17.44 33.30
C VAL A 498 -34.68 16.07 32.77
N ALA A 499 -35.17 15.02 33.42
CA ALA A 499 -35.07 13.66 32.96
C ALA A 499 -36.46 13.12 32.63
N ASP A 500 -36.51 12.20 31.68
CA ASP A 500 -37.70 11.41 31.40
C ASP A 500 -37.99 10.47 32.57
N GLU A 501 -39.23 10.46 33.07
CA GLU A 501 -39.60 9.75 34.31
C GLU A 501 -39.50 8.23 34.18
N GLU A 502 -39.79 7.68 32.99
CA GLU A 502 -39.78 6.23 32.75
C GLU A 502 -38.38 5.70 32.47
N THR A 503 -37.60 6.41 31.66
CA THR A 503 -36.29 5.95 31.18
C THR A 503 -35.12 6.51 32.00
N ASN A 504 -35.37 7.48 32.88
CA ASN A 504 -34.38 8.25 33.63
C ASN A 504 -33.31 8.89 32.72
N ARG A 505 -33.66 9.17 31.46
CA ARG A 505 -32.75 9.78 30.48
C ARG A 505 -32.86 11.29 30.55
N LEU A 506 -31.72 11.97 30.60
CA LEU A 506 -31.65 13.43 30.53
C LEU A 506 -32.30 13.92 29.23
N THR A 507 -33.34 14.74 29.33
CA THR A 507 -34.03 15.36 28.20
C THR A 507 -33.65 16.82 28.04
N HIS A 508 -33.41 17.53 29.14
CA HIS A 508 -33.04 18.94 29.11
C HIS A 508 -31.93 19.24 30.12
N LEU A 509 -30.98 20.09 29.73
CA LEU A 509 -29.94 20.62 30.59
C LEU A 509 -29.77 22.10 30.26
N PHE A 510 -29.88 22.95 31.28
CA PHE A 510 -29.57 24.39 31.19
C PHE A 510 -28.40 24.66 32.11
N MET A 511 -27.34 25.32 31.63
CA MET A 511 -26.15 25.64 32.43
C MET A 511 -25.68 27.06 32.19
N SER A 512 -25.34 27.78 33.26
CA SER A 512 -24.77 29.11 33.20
C SER A 512 -23.63 29.28 34.20
N HIS A 513 -22.55 29.94 33.76
CA HIS A 513 -21.41 30.26 34.62
C HIS A 513 -21.73 31.51 35.48
N PRO A 514 -21.37 31.55 36.78
CA PRO A 514 -21.69 32.68 37.66
C PRO A 514 -21.21 34.04 37.14
N ALA A 515 -20.01 34.09 36.55
CA ALA A 515 -19.50 35.33 35.95
C ALA A 515 -20.34 35.79 34.75
N SER A 516 -20.85 34.87 33.94
CA SER A 516 -21.76 35.20 32.83
C SER A 516 -23.10 35.73 33.34
N LEU A 517 -23.62 35.19 34.45
CA LEU A 517 -24.82 35.72 35.09
C LEU A 517 -24.62 37.13 35.63
N ALA A 518 -23.46 37.41 36.22
CA ALA A 518 -23.12 38.76 36.66
C ALA A 518 -23.07 39.73 35.47
N LEU A 519 -22.49 39.32 34.34
CA LEU A 519 -22.49 40.11 33.11
C LEU A 519 -23.89 40.32 32.55
N LEU A 520 -24.73 39.28 32.51
CA LEU A 520 -26.12 39.38 32.07
C LEU A 520 -26.92 40.38 32.91
N ARG A 521 -26.76 40.33 34.24
CA ARG A 521 -27.49 41.22 35.16
C ARG A 521 -27.04 42.68 35.06
N ASN A 522 -25.77 42.91 34.78
CA ASN A 522 -25.24 44.27 34.58
C ASN A 522 -25.56 44.82 33.18
N PHE A 523 -25.59 43.96 32.16
CA PHE A 523 -25.73 44.35 30.76
C PHE A 523 -26.81 43.52 30.03
N PRO A 524 -28.08 43.59 30.46
CA PRO A 524 -29.18 42.88 29.79
C PRO A 524 -29.61 43.65 28.54
N TRP A 525 -28.69 43.98 27.62
CA TRP A 525 -29.01 44.82 26.46
C TRP A 525 -29.31 43.98 25.22
N PHE A 526 -28.43 43.04 24.95
CA PHE A 526 -28.49 42.18 23.78
C PHE A 526 -28.53 40.73 24.22
N ILE A 527 -29.46 39.96 23.66
CA ILE A 527 -29.48 38.50 23.77
C ILE A 527 -29.56 37.89 22.38
N GLY A 528 -28.52 37.15 21.98
CA GLY A 528 -28.52 36.31 20.80
C GLY A 528 -28.89 34.88 21.19
N MET A 529 -29.81 34.26 20.45
CA MET A 529 -30.18 32.87 20.64
C MET A 529 -30.02 32.11 19.33
N ASP A 530 -29.33 30.98 19.37
CA ASP A 530 -29.02 30.18 18.19
C ASP A 530 -29.01 28.68 18.51
N THR A 531 -29.58 27.86 17.63
CA THR A 531 -29.54 26.39 17.75
C THR A 531 -28.48 25.86 16.81
N THR A 532 -27.33 25.45 17.35
CA THR A 532 -26.27 24.86 16.53
C THR A 532 -26.54 23.35 16.38
N TYR A 533 -26.94 22.92 15.17
CA TYR A 533 -26.90 21.55 14.62
C TYR A 533 -27.25 20.33 15.51
N LYS A 534 -28.12 19.44 15.01
CA LYS A 534 -28.42 18.10 15.59
C LYS A 534 -27.29 17.06 15.41
N THR A 535 -26.03 17.46 15.53
CA THR A 535 -24.86 16.67 15.10
C THR A 535 -24.20 15.82 16.20
N ASN A 536 -24.72 15.80 17.43
CA ASN A 536 -24.23 14.86 18.44
C ASN A 536 -24.84 13.45 18.23
N GLU A 537 -24.18 12.42 18.76
CA GLU A 537 -24.60 11.01 18.65
C GLU A 537 -26.06 10.78 19.11
N TYR A 538 -26.54 11.65 20.01
CA TYR A 538 -27.87 11.58 20.62
C TYR A 538 -28.92 12.38 19.84
N LYS A 539 -28.55 13.09 18.77
CA LYS A 539 -29.42 13.98 17.95
C LYS A 539 -30.16 15.06 18.76
N MET A 540 -29.61 15.45 19.91
CA MET A 540 -30.19 16.47 20.78
C MET A 540 -29.76 17.87 20.31
N PRO A 541 -30.70 18.83 20.13
CA PRO A 541 -30.36 20.23 19.86
C PRO A 541 -29.45 20.84 20.94
N PHE A 542 -28.38 21.49 20.51
CA PHE A 542 -27.55 22.34 21.36
C PHE A 542 -27.90 23.81 21.09
N PHE A 543 -28.43 24.48 22.11
CA PHE A 543 -28.96 25.84 22.02
C PHE A 543 -28.10 26.78 22.86
N GLU A 544 -27.56 27.79 22.21
CA GLU A 544 -26.65 28.77 22.79
C GLU A 544 -27.39 30.08 23.05
N ILE A 545 -27.21 30.63 24.25
CA ILE A 545 -27.72 31.95 24.62
C ILE A 545 -26.51 32.85 24.88
N THR A 546 -26.37 33.90 24.09
CA THR A 546 -25.22 34.81 24.11
C THR A 546 -25.64 36.22 24.48
N GLY A 547 -24.76 36.93 25.19
CA GLY A 547 -24.92 38.33 25.53
C GLY A 547 -23.75 39.15 25.00
N MET A 548 -23.85 40.46 25.13
CA MET A 548 -22.82 41.40 24.67
C MET A 548 -22.46 42.40 25.76
N THR A 549 -21.16 42.61 25.96
CA THR A 549 -20.64 43.63 26.88
C THR A 549 -20.69 45.02 26.25
N PRO A 550 -20.57 46.11 27.04
CA PRO A 550 -20.49 47.48 26.50
C PRO A 550 -19.31 47.73 25.55
N THR A 551 -18.29 46.87 25.60
CA THR A 551 -17.11 46.93 24.73
C THR A 551 -17.27 46.11 23.45
N ASN A 552 -18.50 45.74 23.09
CA ASN A 552 -18.81 44.94 21.90
C ASN A 552 -18.14 43.56 21.88
N LYS A 553 -17.91 42.96 23.07
CA LYS A 553 -17.42 41.58 23.23
C LYS A 553 -18.58 40.68 23.61
N ASN A 554 -18.73 39.57 22.90
CA ASN A 554 -19.73 38.55 23.20
C ASN A 554 -19.31 37.72 24.42
N PHE A 555 -20.29 37.28 25.20
CA PHE A 555 -20.11 36.29 26.26
C PHE A 555 -21.25 35.27 26.22
N MET A 556 -20.98 34.06 26.70
CA MET A 556 -22.01 33.02 26.77
C MET A 556 -22.84 33.20 28.03
N ILE A 557 -24.13 33.48 27.88
CA ILE A 557 -25.09 33.53 29.00
C ILE A 557 -25.37 32.11 29.48
N ALA A 558 -25.76 31.21 28.58
CA ALA A 558 -26.09 29.84 28.95
C ALA A 558 -25.88 28.85 27.80
N TYR A 559 -25.56 27.61 28.18
CA TYR A 559 -25.56 26.44 27.33
C TYR A 559 -26.81 25.62 27.60
N VAL A 560 -27.49 25.19 26.55
CA VAL A 560 -28.69 24.39 26.68
C VAL A 560 -28.61 23.15 25.80
N ILE A 561 -28.90 21.98 26.37
CA ILE A 561 -29.17 20.75 25.63
C ILE A 561 -30.66 20.47 25.76
N MET A 562 -31.35 20.22 24.65
CA MET A 562 -32.79 19.92 24.63
C MET A 562 -33.04 18.59 23.93
N LYS A 563 -34.18 17.95 24.21
CA LYS A 563 -34.57 16.71 23.53
C LYS A 563 -34.96 16.96 22.07
N ASP A 564 -35.57 18.12 21.78
CA ASP A 564 -36.08 18.53 20.49
C ASP A 564 -36.22 20.07 20.41
N GLU A 565 -36.55 20.57 19.22
CA GLU A 565 -36.83 21.99 18.95
C GLU A 565 -38.33 22.30 19.05
N SER A 566 -39.07 21.58 19.90
CA SER A 566 -40.50 21.85 20.11
C SER A 566 -40.72 23.14 20.89
N GLN A 567 -41.93 23.70 20.76
CA GLN A 567 -42.33 24.89 21.52
C GLN A 567 -42.26 24.65 23.05
N GLU A 568 -42.52 23.43 23.53
CA GLU A 568 -42.43 23.09 24.94
C GLU A 568 -40.99 23.14 25.45
N SER A 569 -40.06 22.56 24.69
CA SER A 569 -38.63 22.59 24.99
C SER A 569 -38.11 24.03 25.04
N TYR A 570 -38.44 24.85 24.05
CA TYR A 570 -38.08 26.28 24.07
C TYR A 570 -38.76 27.03 25.21
N ARG A 571 -40.01 26.73 25.56
CA ARG A 571 -40.72 27.37 26.67
C ARG A 571 -39.98 27.13 27.98
N TRP A 572 -39.54 25.89 28.22
CA TRP A 572 -38.75 25.55 29.40
C TRP A 572 -37.47 26.39 29.46
N VAL A 573 -36.76 26.56 28.34
CA VAL A 573 -35.57 27.42 28.27
C VAL A 573 -35.88 28.88 28.59
N MET A 574 -36.95 29.43 28.01
CA MET A 574 -37.34 30.83 28.21
C MET A 574 -37.75 31.11 29.66
N GLN A 575 -38.39 30.15 30.35
CA GLN A 575 -38.68 30.24 31.78
C GLN A 575 -37.40 30.38 32.61
N ARG A 576 -36.37 29.56 32.33
CA ARG A 576 -35.08 29.62 33.03
C ARG A 576 -34.36 30.93 32.77
N LEU A 577 -34.34 31.38 31.51
CA LEU A 577 -33.75 32.68 31.17
C LEU A 577 -34.46 33.83 31.90
N ARG A 578 -35.80 33.83 31.96
CA ARG A 578 -36.58 34.85 32.69
C ARG A 578 -36.26 34.84 34.18
N HIS A 579 -36.07 33.66 34.78
CA HIS A 579 -35.66 33.56 36.18
C HIS A 579 -34.25 34.15 36.42
N LEU A 580 -33.31 33.92 35.50
CA LEU A 580 -31.93 34.39 35.64
C LEU A 580 -31.78 35.91 35.47
N ILE A 581 -32.50 36.48 34.50
CA ILE A 581 -32.47 37.92 34.20
C ILE A 581 -33.31 38.74 35.19
N GLY A 582 -34.39 38.16 35.72
CA GLY A 582 -35.31 38.77 36.67
C GLY A 582 -36.68 39.09 36.08
N PRO A 583 -37.74 39.11 36.91
CA PRO A 583 -39.13 39.16 36.46
C PRO A 583 -39.56 40.50 35.86
N ASN A 584 -38.78 41.57 36.02
CA ASN A 584 -39.09 42.93 35.51
C ASN A 584 -38.01 43.47 34.57
N VAL A 585 -37.04 42.64 34.16
CA VAL A 585 -35.94 43.06 33.29
C VAL A 585 -36.24 42.65 31.86
N HIS A 586 -36.19 43.61 30.95
CA HIS A 586 -36.40 43.41 29.52
C HIS A 586 -35.14 43.73 28.76
N PRO A 587 -34.63 42.81 27.93
CA PRO A 587 -33.53 43.13 27.04
C PRO A 587 -33.89 44.24 26.07
N THR A 588 -32.92 45.04 25.67
CA THR A 588 -33.11 46.06 24.63
C THR A 588 -33.41 45.41 23.28
N VAL A 589 -32.80 44.26 22.99
CA VAL A 589 -33.04 43.51 21.76
C VAL A 589 -32.77 42.02 21.95
N ILE A 590 -33.57 41.19 21.29
CA ILE A 590 -33.32 39.75 21.13
C ILE A 590 -33.12 39.44 19.65
N VAL A 591 -32.09 38.65 19.32
CA VAL A 591 -31.77 38.28 17.94
C VAL A 591 -31.76 36.77 17.78
N THR A 592 -32.49 36.24 16.79
CA THR A 592 -32.55 34.79 16.49
C THR A 592 -32.55 34.48 14.98
N ASP A 593 -32.50 33.21 14.60
CA ASP A 593 -32.42 32.69 13.21
C ASP A 593 -33.79 32.35 12.57
N ARG A 594 -34.83 33.13 12.88
CA ARG A 594 -36.23 32.91 12.42
C ARG A 594 -36.83 31.56 12.85
N GLU A 595 -36.41 31.01 13.97
CA GLU A 595 -37.07 29.86 14.58
C GLU A 595 -38.49 30.21 15.06
N LEU A 596 -39.51 29.71 14.34
CA LEU A 596 -40.91 30.07 14.56
C LEU A 596 -41.42 29.66 15.95
N GLY A 597 -40.96 28.50 16.46
CA GLY A 597 -41.32 28.03 17.79
C GLY A 597 -40.84 28.97 18.91
N LEU A 598 -39.66 29.57 18.72
CA LEU A 598 -39.02 30.48 19.66
C LEU A 598 -39.59 31.91 19.58
N ILE A 599 -39.89 32.41 18.38
CA ILE A 599 -40.43 33.77 18.16
C ILE A 599 -41.68 34.01 19.00
N ARG A 600 -42.63 33.07 18.99
CA ARG A 600 -43.87 33.19 19.76
C ARG A 600 -43.60 33.30 21.26
N LEU A 601 -42.62 32.56 21.77
CA LEU A 601 -42.26 32.59 23.19
C LEU A 601 -41.50 33.86 23.57
N ILE A 602 -40.70 34.44 22.67
CA ILE A 602 -40.07 35.74 22.91
C ILE A 602 -41.14 36.81 23.15
N MET A 603 -42.19 36.84 22.34
CA MET A 603 -43.32 37.78 22.52
C MET A 603 -44.07 37.55 23.84
N GLU A 604 -44.13 36.30 24.31
CA GLU A 604 -44.80 35.96 25.56
C GLU A 604 -43.98 36.32 26.81
N PHE A 605 -42.68 35.98 26.82
CA PHE A 605 -41.80 36.18 27.98
C PHE A 605 -41.18 37.59 28.02
N PHE A 606 -41.03 38.23 26.87
CA PHE A 606 -40.41 39.56 26.71
C PHE A 606 -41.24 40.46 25.75
N PRO A 607 -42.52 40.75 26.05
CA PRO A 607 -43.42 41.48 25.15
C PRO A 607 -42.95 42.90 24.78
N GLN A 608 -42.10 43.52 25.61
CA GLN A 608 -41.57 44.87 25.38
C GLN A 608 -40.23 44.88 24.65
N THR A 609 -39.65 43.71 24.35
CA THR A 609 -38.33 43.60 23.74
C THR A 609 -38.48 43.39 22.22
N PRO A 610 -37.93 44.28 21.39
CA PRO A 610 -37.83 44.06 19.96
C PRO A 610 -37.13 42.74 19.62
N HIS A 611 -37.72 41.97 18.71
CA HIS A 611 -37.13 40.76 18.14
C HIS A 611 -36.61 41.04 16.73
N LEU A 612 -35.31 40.80 16.51
CA LEU A 612 -34.66 40.95 15.21
C LEU A 612 -34.17 39.59 14.68
N LEU A 613 -34.01 39.53 13.36
CA LEU A 613 -33.46 38.35 12.69
C LEU A 613 -31.96 38.50 12.46
N CYS A 614 -31.21 37.42 12.69
CA CYS A 614 -29.77 37.39 12.48
C CYS A 614 -29.43 37.58 10.99
N THR A 615 -28.74 38.68 10.66
CA THR A 615 -28.34 39.02 9.28
C THR A 615 -27.44 37.97 8.65
N TRP A 616 -26.62 37.27 9.44
CA TRP A 616 -25.78 36.18 8.93
C TRP A 616 -26.62 35.02 8.38
N HIS A 617 -27.65 34.61 9.13
CA HIS A 617 -28.58 33.56 8.70
C HIS A 617 -29.39 33.99 7.47
N ILE A 618 -29.87 35.24 7.44
CA ILE A 618 -30.53 35.81 6.26
C ILE A 618 -29.61 35.73 5.03
N ASN A 619 -28.35 36.17 5.17
CA ASN A 619 -27.39 36.17 4.07
C ASN A 619 -27.03 34.76 3.60
N LYS A 620 -26.93 33.80 4.52
CA LYS A 620 -26.70 32.38 4.20
C LYS A 620 -27.86 31.81 3.37
N ASP A 621 -29.10 32.05 3.81
CA ASP A 621 -30.30 31.58 3.11
C ASP A 621 -30.46 32.23 1.72
N VAL A 622 -30.20 33.52 1.61
CA VAL A 622 -30.17 34.24 0.33
C VAL A 622 -29.11 33.64 -0.59
N GLY A 623 -27.89 33.45 -0.07
CA GLY A 623 -26.78 32.86 -0.83
C GLY A 623 -27.07 31.44 -1.33
N ASP A 624 -27.70 30.59 -0.52
CA ASP A 624 -28.07 29.24 -0.92
C ASP A 624 -29.20 29.20 -1.96
N LYS A 625 -30.17 30.13 -1.88
CA LYS A 625 -31.20 30.28 -2.93
C LYS A 625 -30.62 30.77 -4.25
N VAL A 626 -29.75 31.78 -4.21
CA VAL A 626 -29.07 32.32 -5.39
C VAL A 626 -28.20 31.24 -6.04
N TYR A 627 -27.43 30.49 -5.25
CA TYR A 627 -26.60 29.39 -5.75
C TYR A 627 -27.41 28.32 -6.52
N LYS A 628 -28.64 28.03 -6.06
CA LYS A 628 -29.54 27.09 -6.76
C LYS A 628 -30.07 27.69 -8.07
N ILE A 629 -30.39 28.98 -8.09
CA ILE A 629 -30.89 29.69 -9.28
C ILE A 629 -29.79 29.82 -10.35
N CYS A 630 -28.54 30.09 -9.94
CA CYS A 630 -27.40 30.30 -10.84
C CYS A 630 -26.68 29.00 -11.27
N GLY A 631 -27.36 27.85 -11.28
CA GLY A 631 -26.80 26.61 -11.84
C GLY A 631 -25.61 26.02 -11.07
N LYS A 632 -25.50 26.26 -9.75
CA LYS A 632 -24.43 25.75 -8.88
C LYS A 632 -23.02 26.31 -9.14
N ASN A 633 -22.91 27.50 -9.73
CA ASN A 633 -21.63 28.20 -9.83
C ASN A 633 -21.17 28.75 -8.47
N LYS A 634 -20.00 28.32 -7.99
CA LYS A 634 -19.43 28.72 -6.68
C LYS A 634 -19.04 30.21 -6.61
N GLY A 635 -18.88 30.89 -7.76
CA GLY A 635 -18.55 32.31 -7.83
C GLY A 635 -19.68 33.23 -7.33
N ASP A 636 -20.93 32.83 -7.54
CA ASP A 636 -22.09 33.72 -7.36
C ASP A 636 -22.57 33.84 -5.91
N ARG A 637 -22.09 32.98 -5.01
CA ARG A 637 -22.39 33.05 -3.57
C ARG A 637 -21.89 34.33 -2.89
N ARG A 638 -20.95 35.05 -3.51
CA ARG A 638 -20.30 36.25 -2.93
C ARG A 638 -20.91 37.58 -3.38
N CYS A 639 -21.80 37.59 -4.37
CA CYS A 639 -22.26 38.82 -5.02
C CYS A 639 -23.46 39.50 -4.36
N ILE A 640 -24.16 38.83 -3.42
CA ILE A 640 -25.38 39.38 -2.81
C ILE A 640 -25.26 39.28 -1.28
N GLN A 641 -25.05 40.44 -0.64
CA GLN A 641 -25.08 40.59 0.82
C GLN A 641 -26.14 41.63 1.17
N VAL A 642 -27.10 41.26 2.01
CA VAL A 642 -27.96 42.20 2.72
C VAL A 642 -27.07 42.90 3.74
N ARG A 643 -26.63 44.11 3.42
CA ARG A 643 -25.71 44.90 4.26
C ARG A 643 -26.41 45.81 5.26
N HIS A 644 -27.69 46.13 5.03
CA HIS A 644 -28.48 46.99 5.90
C HIS A 644 -29.94 46.55 5.93
N LEU A 645 -30.38 46.05 7.08
CA LEU A 645 -31.75 46.10 7.57
C LEU A 645 -31.72 46.66 8.98
#